data_AF-A0A954RK91-F1
#
_entry.id   AF-A0A954RK91-F1
#
_cell.length_a   1.000
_cell.length_b   1.000
_cell.length_c   1.000
_cell.angle_alpha   90.00
_cell.angle_beta   90.00
_cell.angle_gamma   90.00
#
_symmetry.space_group_name_H-M   'P 1'
#
loop_
_entity.id
_entity.type
_entity.pdbx_description
1 polymer ?
#
loop_
_entity_poly.entity_id
_entity_poly.type
_entity_poly.pdbx_seq_one_letter_code
_entity_poly.pdbx_strand_id
1 'polypeptide(L)'
;AFGQMVGTPRYMSPEQAEMSCLDVDTRSDVYSLGVLLYELLTGTTPLEAERLRTAGYAEMQKLIREVDPPKPSTRLSTSGEKLTAIAKHRSVSPDKLKSLVQGDLDWIVMKALEKDRNRRYESPSRLARDITNYLQSEPVDARPPTLRYRTAKYTRRHRVALAVGCVLIGSLSISLVASVYSAHVARRHLAELEAQKQQLLEDALSQTTLFVLQGDLSRARNKLDAAQQLGADAGRCELLAGLIKLQEGTYKEARLLLQKAQKRLPHSTVAKSLSLICDDFAGFEHQYLLDVGMLKDWPANTFEEMLFRGLAQTRANPQLAVIDLEKARDKNAGNAAIHLLLGSALRLLAAETPNPQLAYGFANEAAEETLVATKLLPENSLAFAEYIHSRIVLANLCEKLGPQYDDQRRQYIDETRLAVEQSRTMPKYGLMAHKARMFFYNQFGTRDDEVAETFDNGPLDPRQSEEYSDVIFRRCWLKFVASDYDAAREQSNFLQGKFAHRTNLTFPVVIDMTTATESDLETLQQKYASQLSKPGRDDQGIFAHHDWALARLLKLDAVAKQRSERFRELCDTIPLDIAASHKPIADYMCGRLDLTAAESQIKSATHSNRVLAEAYFAFAIGRLADGDRKEARRLFEACLSTDYYEYFVYWWSIAFLERLEDKTWLPWLTSELTKSTT
;
A
#
# COMPACT_ATOMS: atom_id res chain seq x y z
N ALA A 1 61.89 -92.33 58.10
CA ALA A 1 60.60 -92.87 57.62
C ALA A 1 60.49 -92.54 56.13
N PHE A 2 60.39 -93.55 55.26
CA PHE A 2 60.19 -93.37 53.81
C PHE A 2 58.70 -93.10 53.54
N GLY A 3 58.36 -91.95 52.95
CA GLY A 3 56.98 -91.63 52.56
C GLY A 3 56.58 -92.34 51.26
N GLN A 4 55.39 -92.93 51.20
CA GLN A 4 54.81 -93.50 49.98
C GLN A 4 54.00 -92.43 49.22
N MET A 5 54.30 -92.22 47.94
CA MET A 5 53.43 -91.48 47.02
C MET A 5 52.25 -92.37 46.63
N VAL A 6 51.03 -91.92 46.97
CA VAL A 6 49.78 -92.62 46.67
C VAL A 6 49.00 -91.82 45.64
N GLY A 7 48.66 -92.45 44.51
CA GLY A 7 47.83 -91.86 43.46
C GLY A 7 48.39 -92.07 42.04
N THR A 8 47.63 -91.61 41.04
CA THR A 8 48.05 -91.66 39.62
C THR A 8 48.89 -90.41 39.30
N PRO A 9 50.21 -90.53 39.04
CA PRO A 9 51.10 -89.36 38.92
C PRO A 9 50.71 -88.34 37.84
N ARG A 10 49.92 -88.75 36.85
CA ARG A 10 49.44 -87.88 35.75
C ARG A 10 48.44 -86.80 36.19
N TYR A 11 47.70 -87.02 37.28
CA TYR A 11 46.69 -86.10 37.81
C TYR A 11 47.09 -85.48 39.15
N MET A 12 48.28 -85.82 39.63
CA MET A 12 48.78 -85.42 40.93
C MET A 12 49.16 -83.95 40.95
N SER A 13 48.74 -83.24 41.99
CA SER A 13 49.12 -81.84 42.18
C SER A 13 50.56 -81.70 42.71
N PRO A 14 51.20 -80.53 42.55
CA PRO A 14 52.56 -80.28 43.07
C PRO A 14 52.73 -80.59 44.55
N GLU A 15 51.75 -80.22 45.37
CA GLU A 15 51.73 -80.43 46.82
C GLU A 15 51.52 -81.90 47.20
N GLN A 16 50.79 -82.69 46.40
CA GLN A 16 50.69 -84.15 46.59
C GLN A 16 51.99 -84.87 46.21
N ALA A 17 52.79 -84.29 45.29
CA ALA A 17 54.09 -84.81 44.92
C ALA A 17 55.20 -84.43 45.92
N GLU A 18 54.95 -83.49 46.83
CA GLU A 18 55.83 -83.12 47.94
C GLU A 18 55.61 -84.10 49.10
N MET A 19 56.67 -84.73 49.64
CA MET A 19 56.58 -85.81 50.64
C MET A 19 56.05 -85.38 52.03
N SER A 20 55.42 -84.22 52.13
CA SER A 20 54.76 -83.70 53.34
C SER A 20 53.25 -83.80 53.17
N CYS A 21 52.63 -84.88 53.66
CA CYS A 21 51.17 -85.08 53.58
C CYS A 21 50.34 -84.09 54.43
N LEU A 22 50.95 -83.06 55.01
CA LEU A 22 50.32 -82.16 55.99
C LEU A 22 49.60 -80.95 55.37
N ASP A 23 49.63 -80.75 54.05
CA ASP A 23 49.20 -79.47 53.44
C ASP A 23 48.38 -79.63 52.13
N VAL A 24 47.71 -80.77 51.93
CA VAL A 24 46.81 -81.05 50.78
C VAL A 24 45.39 -80.56 51.11
N ASP A 25 44.83 -79.67 50.28
CA ASP A 25 43.48 -79.10 50.46
C ASP A 25 42.62 -79.23 49.19
N THR A 26 41.44 -78.60 49.17
CA THR A 26 40.51 -78.63 48.02
C THR A 26 41.09 -78.08 46.71
N ARG A 27 42.21 -77.36 46.74
CA ARG A 27 42.88 -76.83 45.55
C ARG A 27 43.73 -77.89 44.84
N SER A 28 44.03 -79.01 45.52
CA SER A 28 44.57 -80.21 44.88
C SER A 28 43.52 -80.84 43.95
N ASP A 29 42.25 -80.91 44.37
CA ASP A 29 41.15 -81.35 43.51
C ASP A 29 40.93 -80.41 42.32
N VAL A 30 41.06 -79.09 42.52
CA VAL A 30 41.03 -78.10 41.42
C VAL A 30 42.13 -78.38 40.40
N TYR A 31 43.33 -78.75 40.84
CA TYR A 31 44.43 -79.10 39.94
C TYR A 31 44.11 -80.39 39.16
N SER A 32 43.64 -81.45 39.81
CA SER A 32 43.26 -82.70 39.14
C SER A 32 42.09 -82.51 38.16
N LEU A 33 41.09 -81.70 38.51
CA LEU A 33 40.02 -81.28 37.60
C LEU A 33 40.54 -80.44 36.43
N GLY A 34 41.55 -79.59 36.67
CA GLY A 34 42.26 -78.84 35.63
C GLY A 34 43.00 -79.76 34.65
N VAL A 35 43.65 -80.82 35.16
CA VAL A 35 44.29 -81.87 34.34
C VAL A 35 43.25 -82.60 33.50
N LEU A 36 42.12 -82.97 34.11
CA LEU A 36 41.02 -83.64 33.41
C LEU A 36 40.42 -82.73 32.33
N LEU A 37 40.19 -81.44 32.63
CA LEU A 37 39.73 -80.47 31.64
C LEU A 37 40.74 -80.29 30.50
N TYR A 38 42.04 -80.23 30.81
CA TYR A 38 43.11 -80.17 29.82
C TYR A 38 43.07 -81.39 28.89
N GLU A 39 42.87 -82.58 29.46
CA GLU A 39 42.75 -83.82 28.69
C GLU A 39 41.47 -83.87 27.85
N LEU A 40 40.33 -83.44 28.41
CA LEU A 40 39.07 -83.32 27.66
C LEU A 40 39.19 -82.35 26.48
N LEU A 41 40.02 -81.30 26.58
CA LEU A 41 40.24 -80.32 25.52
C LEU A 41 41.32 -80.74 24.52
N THR A 42 42.37 -81.42 24.96
CA THR A 42 43.55 -81.71 24.11
C THR A 42 43.69 -83.18 23.72
N GLY A 43 42.93 -84.09 24.34
CA GLY A 43 43.06 -85.54 24.18
C GLY A 43 44.31 -86.13 24.85
N THR A 44 45.09 -85.34 25.58
CA THR A 44 46.32 -85.77 26.27
C THR A 44 46.46 -85.08 27.62
N THR A 45 47.18 -85.67 28.57
CA THR A 45 47.49 -85.00 29.84
C THR A 45 48.54 -83.89 29.67
N PRO A 46 48.59 -82.88 30.58
CA PRO A 46 49.53 -81.76 30.50
C PRO A 46 50.99 -82.21 30.52
N LEU A 47 51.31 -83.21 31.36
CA LEU A 47 52.59 -83.92 31.37
C LEU A 47 52.44 -85.23 30.61
N GLU A 48 53.46 -85.58 29.82
CA GLU A 48 53.43 -86.79 29.00
C GLU A 48 53.57 -88.05 29.85
N ALA A 49 52.58 -88.94 29.68
CA ALA A 49 52.51 -90.25 30.28
C ALA A 49 53.83 -91.04 30.25
N GLU A 50 54.48 -91.06 29.08
CA GLU A 50 55.69 -91.84 28.83
C GLU A 50 56.92 -91.23 29.49
N ARG A 51 56.99 -89.90 29.53
CA ARG A 51 58.06 -89.14 30.20
C ARG A 51 57.99 -89.29 31.73
N LEU A 52 56.79 -89.36 32.30
CA LEU A 52 56.62 -89.65 33.73
C LEU A 52 57.00 -91.11 34.04
N ARG A 53 56.66 -92.07 33.17
CA ARG A 53 56.93 -93.51 33.39
C ARG A 53 58.41 -93.87 33.37
N THR A 54 59.21 -93.19 32.54
CA THR A 54 60.66 -93.44 32.38
C THR A 54 61.53 -92.62 33.33
N ALA A 55 60.97 -91.60 33.98
CA ALA A 55 61.68 -90.80 34.98
C ALA A 55 61.86 -91.54 36.31
N GLY A 56 63.03 -91.42 36.92
CA GLY A 56 63.25 -91.84 38.31
C GLY A 56 62.38 -91.01 39.28
N TYR A 57 62.15 -91.53 40.49
CA TYR A 57 61.20 -90.95 41.44
C TYR A 57 61.42 -89.45 41.73
N ALA A 58 62.68 -89.04 41.96
CA ALA A 58 63.03 -87.64 42.20
C ALA A 58 62.79 -86.74 40.96
N GLU A 59 63.01 -87.27 39.75
CA GLU A 59 62.79 -86.54 38.51
C GLU A 59 61.29 -86.41 38.20
N MET A 60 60.48 -87.44 38.49
CA MET A 60 59.02 -87.36 38.38
C MET A 60 58.43 -86.27 39.30
N GLN A 61 58.90 -86.19 40.55
CA GLN A 61 58.49 -85.13 41.48
C GLN A 61 58.88 -83.75 40.96
N LYS A 62 60.10 -83.61 40.42
CA LYS A 62 60.57 -82.37 39.81
C LYS A 62 59.70 -81.96 38.62
N LEU A 63 59.36 -82.90 37.73
CA LEU A 63 58.48 -82.64 36.59
C LEU A 63 57.09 -82.15 37.01
N ILE A 64 56.49 -82.77 38.04
CA ILE A 64 55.16 -82.36 38.53
C ILE A 64 55.21 -80.96 39.17
N ARG A 65 56.27 -80.66 39.93
CA ARG A 65 56.40 -79.40 40.69
C ARG A 65 56.84 -78.21 39.84
N GLU A 66 57.80 -78.42 38.94
CA GLU A 66 58.56 -77.32 38.32
C GLU A 66 58.26 -77.13 36.83
N VAL A 67 57.80 -78.16 36.11
CA VAL A 67 57.55 -78.04 34.67
C VAL A 67 56.12 -77.56 34.41
N ASP A 68 56.03 -76.35 33.86
CA ASP A 68 54.77 -75.79 33.39
C ASP A 68 54.33 -76.46 32.08
N PRO A 69 53.08 -76.91 31.99
CA PRO A 69 52.57 -77.50 30.76
C PRO A 69 52.35 -76.44 29.67
N PRO A 70 52.47 -76.80 28.38
CA PRO A 70 52.06 -75.91 27.30
C PRO A 70 50.55 -75.64 27.40
N LYS A 71 50.11 -74.45 26.99
CA LYS A 71 48.68 -74.11 26.95
C LYS A 71 47.89 -75.12 26.09
N PRO A 72 46.63 -75.41 26.39
CA PRO A 72 45.81 -76.32 25.59
C PRO A 72 45.82 -76.03 24.09
N SER A 73 45.70 -74.76 23.69
CA SER A 73 45.76 -74.35 22.28
C SER A 73 47.13 -74.58 21.64
N THR A 74 48.21 -74.36 22.41
CA THR A 74 49.58 -74.65 21.98
C THR A 74 49.79 -76.16 21.82
N ARG A 75 49.33 -76.97 22.78
CA ARG A 75 49.40 -78.45 22.72
C ARG A 75 48.68 -79.01 21.51
N LEU A 76 47.47 -78.50 21.22
CA LEU A 76 46.74 -78.86 20.00
C LEU A 76 47.52 -78.45 18.74
N SER A 77 48.13 -77.27 18.71
CA SER A 77 48.89 -76.79 17.56
C SER A 77 50.17 -77.58 17.27
N THR A 78 50.79 -78.19 18.28
CA THR A 78 51.99 -79.01 18.15
C THR A 78 51.71 -80.50 17.98
N SER A 79 50.43 -80.91 17.93
CA SER A 79 50.03 -82.34 17.92
C SER A 79 50.06 -83.00 16.53
N GLY A 80 50.37 -82.28 15.46
CA GLY A 80 50.52 -82.82 14.10
C GLY A 80 49.32 -83.67 13.64
N GLU A 81 49.58 -84.88 13.14
CA GLU A 81 48.55 -85.82 12.67
C GLU A 81 47.50 -86.19 13.74
N LYS A 82 47.87 -86.16 15.04
CA LYS A 82 46.94 -86.47 16.14
C LYS A 82 45.84 -85.42 16.27
N LEU A 83 46.10 -84.15 15.91
CA LEU A 83 45.10 -83.09 15.94
C LEU A 83 43.91 -83.41 15.02
N THR A 84 44.19 -83.94 13.83
CA THR A 84 43.16 -84.31 12.83
C THR A 84 42.25 -85.42 13.37
N ALA A 85 42.83 -86.42 14.04
CA ALA A 85 42.06 -87.49 14.67
C ALA A 85 41.17 -86.94 15.82
N ILE A 86 41.74 -86.12 16.70
CA ILE A 86 41.01 -85.52 17.84
C ILE A 86 39.87 -84.61 17.34
N ALA A 87 40.12 -83.80 16.32
CA ALA A 87 39.12 -82.91 15.73
C ALA A 87 37.97 -83.70 15.07
N LYS A 88 38.30 -84.80 14.38
CA LYS A 88 37.31 -85.72 13.78
C LYS A 88 36.38 -86.34 14.84
N HIS A 89 36.93 -86.80 15.98
CA HIS A 89 36.12 -87.33 17.08
C HIS A 89 35.18 -86.29 17.72
N ARG A 90 35.45 -84.98 17.51
CA ARG A 90 34.65 -83.87 18.03
C ARG A 90 33.82 -83.15 16.96
N SER A 91 33.73 -83.71 15.75
CA SER A 91 32.94 -83.17 14.63
C SER A 91 33.25 -81.70 14.29
N VAL A 92 34.51 -81.27 14.46
CA VAL A 92 34.98 -79.92 14.14
C VAL A 92 36.23 -79.98 13.28
N SER A 93 36.49 -78.95 12.48
CA SER A 93 37.76 -78.87 11.75
C SER A 93 38.94 -78.63 12.71
N PRO A 94 40.16 -79.06 12.36
CA PRO A 94 41.36 -78.82 13.18
C PRO A 94 41.55 -77.35 13.58
N ASP A 95 41.38 -76.43 12.63
CA ASP A 95 41.48 -74.99 12.87
C ASP A 95 40.35 -74.47 13.78
N LYS A 96 39.14 -75.00 13.60
CA LYS A 96 38.01 -74.60 14.43
C LYS A 96 38.20 -75.07 15.87
N LEU A 97 38.67 -76.31 16.08
CA LEU A 97 38.99 -76.82 17.41
C LEU A 97 40.05 -75.96 18.11
N LYS A 98 41.13 -75.63 17.40
CA LYS A 98 42.18 -74.73 17.92
C LYS A 98 41.59 -73.37 18.32
N SER A 99 40.79 -72.74 17.47
CA SER A 99 40.18 -71.44 17.75
C SER A 99 39.14 -71.45 18.88
N LEU A 100 38.45 -72.58 19.12
CA LEU A 100 37.50 -72.73 20.22
C LEU A 100 38.23 -72.79 21.58
N VAL A 101 39.36 -73.49 21.62
CA VAL A 101 40.18 -73.66 22.83
C VAL A 101 41.06 -72.43 23.10
N GLN A 102 41.49 -71.75 22.05
CA GLN A 102 42.32 -70.57 22.17
C GLN A 102 41.59 -69.43 22.90
N GLY A 103 42.24 -68.83 23.90
CA GLY A 103 41.71 -67.68 24.64
C GLY A 103 41.16 -68.08 26.01
N ASP A 104 39.86 -67.90 26.24
CA ASP A 104 39.28 -68.04 27.59
C ASP A 104 39.46 -69.46 28.17
N LEU A 105 39.38 -70.52 27.36
CA LEU A 105 39.66 -71.89 27.82
C LEU A 105 41.14 -72.13 28.15
N ASP A 106 42.08 -71.55 27.40
CA ASP A 106 43.49 -71.55 27.80
C ASP A 106 43.66 -70.90 29.18
N TRP A 107 43.06 -69.73 29.40
CA TRP A 107 43.15 -69.03 30.68
C TRP A 107 42.54 -69.85 31.83
N ILE A 108 41.36 -70.44 31.62
CA ILE A 108 40.68 -71.24 32.64
C ILE A 108 41.54 -72.44 33.04
N VAL A 109 42.05 -73.18 32.05
CA VAL A 109 42.86 -74.39 32.28
C VAL A 109 44.20 -74.04 32.92
N MET A 110 44.90 -73.04 32.40
CA MET A 110 46.21 -72.65 32.93
C MET A 110 46.11 -72.11 34.35
N LYS A 111 45.03 -71.41 34.70
CA LYS A 111 44.77 -70.99 36.09
C LYS A 111 44.48 -72.18 37.01
N ALA A 112 43.81 -73.23 36.52
CA ALA A 112 43.59 -74.45 37.30
C ALA A 112 44.89 -75.27 37.51
N LEU A 113 45.81 -75.23 36.53
CA LEU A 113 47.08 -75.95 36.53
C LEU A 113 48.28 -75.16 37.10
N GLU A 114 48.05 -73.98 37.65
CA GLU A 114 49.10 -73.13 38.23
C GLU A 114 49.81 -73.85 39.38
N LYS A 115 51.15 -73.81 39.41
CA LYS A 115 51.92 -74.59 40.41
C LYS A 115 51.71 -74.06 41.83
N ASP A 116 51.71 -72.74 41.99
CA ASP A 116 51.35 -72.09 43.25
C ASP A 116 49.84 -72.20 43.53
N ARG A 117 49.47 -72.92 44.60
CA ARG A 117 48.08 -73.12 45.01
C ARG A 117 47.34 -71.81 45.32
N ASN A 118 48.03 -70.73 45.70
CA ASN A 118 47.38 -69.45 46.00
C ASN A 118 46.94 -68.68 44.75
N ARG A 119 47.45 -69.06 43.58
CA ARG A 119 47.12 -68.47 42.29
C ARG A 119 46.10 -69.30 41.49
N ARG A 120 45.77 -70.51 41.96
CA ARG A 120 44.69 -71.37 41.44
C ARG A 120 43.30 -70.84 41.84
N TYR A 121 42.26 -71.49 41.34
CA TYR A 121 40.92 -71.30 41.91
C TYR A 121 40.88 -71.79 43.35
N GLU A 122 40.24 -70.99 44.20
CA GLU A 122 40.08 -71.30 45.63
C GLU A 122 39.22 -72.55 45.87
N SER A 123 38.28 -72.86 44.98
CA SER A 123 37.42 -74.04 45.05
C SER A 123 36.94 -74.52 43.67
N PRO A 124 36.49 -75.79 43.55
CA PRO A 124 35.90 -76.31 42.30
C PRO A 124 34.70 -75.50 41.79
N SER A 125 33.93 -74.88 42.70
CA SER A 125 32.79 -74.03 42.33
C SER A 125 33.21 -72.79 41.51
N ARG A 126 34.40 -72.23 41.79
CA ARG A 126 34.96 -71.10 41.05
C ARG A 126 35.41 -71.50 39.65
N LEU A 127 36.00 -72.68 39.51
CA LEU A 127 36.31 -73.26 38.20
C LEU A 127 35.03 -73.52 37.39
N ALA A 128 34.00 -74.11 38.00
CA ALA A 128 32.70 -74.34 37.37
C ALA A 128 32.02 -73.03 36.92
N ARG A 129 32.11 -71.97 37.72
CA ARG A 129 31.60 -70.64 37.38
C ARG A 129 32.28 -70.07 36.14
N ASP A 130 33.61 -70.15 36.06
CA ASP A 130 34.34 -69.65 34.88
C ASP A 130 34.04 -70.46 33.61
N ILE A 131 33.83 -71.78 33.73
CA ILE A 131 33.33 -72.62 32.63
C ILE A 131 31.92 -72.17 32.21
N THR A 132 31.04 -71.93 33.18
CA THR A 132 29.68 -71.45 32.91
C THR A 132 29.70 -70.09 32.21
N ASN A 133 30.53 -69.16 32.69
CA ASN A 133 30.73 -67.85 32.08
C ASN A 133 31.25 -68.00 30.65
N TYR A 134 32.22 -68.90 30.39
CA TYR A 134 32.68 -69.18 29.04
C TYR A 134 31.55 -69.65 28.12
N LEU A 135 30.76 -70.64 28.58
CA LEU A 135 29.64 -71.20 27.82
C LEU A 135 28.54 -70.16 27.54
N GLN A 136 28.26 -69.28 28.50
CA GLN A 136 27.26 -68.21 28.37
C GLN A 136 27.79 -66.96 27.66
N SER A 137 29.03 -66.98 27.15
CA SER A 137 29.69 -65.82 26.56
C SER A 137 29.77 -64.62 27.51
N GLU A 138 29.96 -64.88 28.80
CA GLU A 138 30.26 -63.88 29.83
C GLU A 138 31.79 -63.74 30.01
N PRO A 139 32.25 -62.64 30.62
CA PRO A 139 33.65 -62.48 31.03
C PRO A 139 34.07 -63.55 32.05
N VAL A 140 35.21 -64.19 31.84
CA VAL A 140 35.78 -65.19 32.78
C VAL A 140 36.76 -64.52 33.76
N ASP A 141 36.79 -64.97 35.01
CA ASP A 141 37.72 -64.47 36.04
C ASP A 141 39.18 -64.87 35.76
N ALA A 142 39.39 -65.92 34.95
CA ALA A 142 40.70 -66.41 34.58
C ALA A 142 41.51 -65.44 33.71
N ARG A 143 40.83 -64.54 32.98
CA ARG A 143 41.45 -63.64 32.01
C ARG A 143 41.49 -62.20 32.55
N PRO A 144 42.57 -61.43 32.32
CA PRO A 144 42.63 -60.03 32.74
C PRO A 144 41.45 -59.20 32.19
N PRO A 145 40.73 -58.43 33.04
CA PRO A 145 39.57 -57.67 32.61
C PRO A 145 40.00 -56.45 31.80
N THR A 146 39.72 -56.46 30.49
CA THR A 146 39.88 -55.27 29.62
C THR A 146 38.52 -54.77 29.15
N LEU A 147 38.37 -53.46 28.98
CA LEU A 147 37.13 -52.85 28.46
C LEU A 147 36.76 -53.46 27.11
N ARG A 148 37.74 -53.64 26.21
CA ARG A 148 37.55 -54.27 24.90
C ARG A 148 37.03 -55.71 24.99
N TYR A 149 37.53 -56.51 25.93
CA TYR A 149 37.07 -57.89 26.14
C TYR A 149 35.61 -57.92 26.62
N ARG A 150 35.27 -57.08 27.61
CA ARG A 150 33.92 -57.02 28.16
C ARG A 150 32.91 -56.47 27.15
N THR A 151 33.26 -55.43 26.39
CA THR A 151 32.40 -54.89 25.33
C THR A 151 32.21 -55.89 24.20
N ALA A 152 33.24 -56.64 23.79
CA ALA A 152 33.09 -57.70 22.78
C ALA A 152 32.17 -58.85 23.23
N LYS A 153 32.25 -59.24 24.51
CA LYS A 153 31.33 -60.25 25.10
C LYS A 153 29.89 -59.72 25.17
N TYR A 154 29.73 -58.45 25.58
CA TYR A 154 28.43 -57.78 25.63
C TYR A 154 27.79 -57.63 24.25
N THR A 155 28.54 -57.17 23.24
CA THR A 155 28.02 -57.05 21.87
C THR A 155 27.68 -58.40 21.28
N ARG A 156 28.48 -59.45 21.53
CA ARG A 156 28.18 -60.81 21.08
C ARG A 156 26.88 -61.35 21.69
N ARG A 157 26.62 -61.08 22.96
CA ARG A 157 25.40 -61.49 23.68
C ARG A 157 24.16 -60.72 23.23
N HIS A 158 24.32 -59.42 22.93
CA HIS A 158 23.19 -58.50 22.63
C HIS A 158 23.15 -58.01 21.18
N ARG A 159 23.80 -58.70 20.23
CA ARG A 159 23.93 -58.27 18.82
C ARG A 159 22.61 -57.91 18.15
N VAL A 160 21.54 -58.65 18.44
CA VAL A 160 20.21 -58.43 17.87
C VAL A 160 19.60 -57.14 18.43
N ALA A 161 19.64 -56.96 19.75
CA ALA A 161 19.10 -55.76 20.40
C ALA A 161 19.84 -54.48 19.95
N LEU A 162 21.16 -54.55 19.82
CA LEU A 162 21.98 -53.43 19.32
C LEU A 162 21.65 -53.10 17.86
N ALA A 163 21.50 -54.11 17.00
CA ALA A 163 21.14 -53.90 15.59
C ALA A 163 19.76 -53.22 15.46
N VAL A 164 18.76 -53.69 16.22
CA VAL A 164 17.44 -53.06 16.27
C VAL A 164 17.52 -51.62 16.77
N GLY A 165 18.28 -51.37 17.84
CA GLY A 165 18.49 -50.02 18.37
C GLY A 165 19.10 -49.07 17.34
N CYS A 166 20.12 -49.50 16.60
CA CYS A 166 20.72 -48.70 15.53
C CYS A 166 19.73 -48.40 14.39
N VAL A 167 18.92 -49.37 13.99
CA VAL A 167 17.89 -49.17 12.95
C VAL A 167 16.84 -48.17 13.41
N LEU A 168 16.36 -48.27 14.65
CA LEU A 168 15.39 -47.33 15.22
C LEU A 168 15.95 -45.91 15.34
N ILE A 169 17.19 -45.75 15.82
CA ILE A 169 17.82 -44.43 15.91
C ILE A 169 18.06 -43.85 14.52
N GLY A 170 18.49 -44.68 13.56
CA GLY A 170 18.68 -44.27 12.17
C GLY A 170 17.38 -43.81 11.52
N SER A 171 16.30 -44.59 11.67
CA SER A 171 14.99 -44.24 11.10
C SER A 171 14.40 -42.98 11.74
N LEU A 172 14.55 -42.79 13.05
CA LEU A 172 14.14 -41.57 13.75
C LEU A 172 14.93 -40.35 13.29
N SER A 173 16.26 -40.49 13.13
CA SER A 173 17.12 -39.39 12.68
C SER A 173 16.80 -38.97 11.24
N ILE A 174 16.62 -39.94 10.33
CA ILE A 174 16.22 -39.67 8.95
C ILE A 174 14.85 -38.98 8.92
N SER A 175 13.89 -39.47 9.71
CA SER A 175 12.55 -38.89 9.80
C SER A 175 12.58 -37.45 10.33
N LEU A 176 13.40 -37.17 11.34
CA LEU A 176 13.58 -35.82 11.89
C LEU A 176 14.17 -34.86 10.85
N VAL A 177 15.24 -35.27 10.15
CA VAL A 177 15.85 -34.46 9.09
C VAL A 177 14.85 -34.18 7.95
N ALA A 178 14.10 -35.20 7.51
CA ALA A 178 13.07 -35.04 6.49
C ALA A 178 11.93 -34.10 6.95
N SER A 179 11.52 -34.19 8.22
CA SER A 179 10.50 -33.32 8.81
C SER A 179 10.96 -31.86 8.89
N VAL A 180 12.21 -31.61 9.31
CA VAL A 180 12.76 -30.25 9.37
C VAL A 180 12.93 -29.67 7.97
N TYR A 181 13.43 -30.46 7.02
CA TYR A 181 13.61 -30.03 5.63
C TYR A 181 12.27 -29.69 4.97
N SER A 182 11.25 -30.55 5.10
CA SER A 182 9.92 -30.30 4.56
C SER A 182 9.26 -29.07 5.19
N ALA A 183 9.40 -28.86 6.50
CA ALA A 183 8.91 -27.66 7.17
C ALA A 183 9.60 -26.38 6.65
N HIS A 184 10.91 -26.44 6.37
CA HIS A 184 11.66 -25.31 5.81
C HIS A 184 11.22 -24.98 4.38
N VAL A 185 11.02 -25.98 3.53
CA VAL A 185 10.51 -25.79 2.17
C VAL A 185 9.09 -25.23 2.18
N ALA A 186 8.21 -25.75 3.06
CA ALA A 186 6.84 -25.24 3.19
C ALA A 186 6.81 -23.76 3.62
N ARG A 187 7.68 -23.34 4.57
CA ARG A 187 7.80 -21.94 4.98
C ARG A 187 8.25 -21.02 3.83
N ARG A 188 9.17 -21.49 2.98
CA ARG A 188 9.61 -20.72 1.80
C ARG A 188 8.48 -20.52 0.81
N HIS A 189 7.72 -21.57 0.50
CA HIS A 189 6.57 -21.42 -0.41
C HIS A 189 5.47 -20.52 0.16
N LEU A 190 5.19 -20.56 1.46
CA LEU A 190 4.25 -19.61 2.07
C LEU A 190 4.74 -18.16 1.95
N ALA A 191 6.01 -17.90 2.22
CA ALA A 191 6.61 -16.57 2.06
C ALA A 191 6.60 -16.09 0.60
N GLU A 192 6.87 -16.98 -0.37
CA GLU A 192 6.80 -16.69 -1.80
C GLU A 192 5.36 -16.36 -2.25
N LEU A 193 4.37 -17.13 -1.78
CA LEU A 193 2.94 -16.86 -2.05
C LEU A 193 2.47 -15.54 -1.44
N GLU A 194 2.89 -15.23 -0.20
CA GLU A 194 2.60 -13.95 0.44
C GLU A 194 3.24 -12.78 -0.31
N ALA A 195 4.50 -12.92 -0.74
CA ALA A 195 5.19 -11.90 -1.52
C ALA A 195 4.54 -11.68 -2.89
N GLN A 196 4.16 -12.76 -3.60
CA GLN A 196 3.43 -12.66 -4.87
C GLN A 196 2.07 -11.99 -4.69
N LYS A 197 1.33 -12.37 -3.64
CA LYS A 197 0.05 -11.75 -3.31
C LYS A 197 0.21 -10.26 -3.04
N GLN A 198 1.21 -9.87 -2.25
CA GLN A 198 1.50 -8.47 -1.94
C GLN A 198 1.88 -7.67 -3.19
N GLN A 199 2.67 -8.27 -4.09
CA GLN A 199 3.05 -7.65 -5.35
C GLN A 199 1.84 -7.44 -6.28
N LEU A 200 0.96 -8.45 -6.41
CA LEU A 200 -0.27 -8.33 -7.19
C LEU A 200 -1.24 -7.28 -6.61
N LEU A 201 -1.29 -7.18 -5.28
CA LEU A 201 -2.11 -6.19 -4.59
C LEU A 201 -1.62 -4.76 -4.86
N GLU A 202 -0.31 -4.51 -4.73
CA GLU A 202 0.26 -3.20 -5.04
C GLU A 202 0.10 -2.86 -6.54
N ASP A 203 0.32 -3.82 -7.45
CA ASP A 203 0.09 -3.61 -8.89
C ASP A 203 -1.38 -3.28 -9.20
N ALA A 204 -2.33 -3.97 -8.58
CA ALA A 204 -3.75 -3.70 -8.75
C ALA A 204 -4.14 -2.29 -8.25
N LEU A 205 -3.61 -1.87 -7.09
CA LEU A 205 -3.84 -0.53 -6.55
C LEU A 205 -3.21 0.56 -7.44
N SER A 206 -1.95 0.38 -7.87
CA SER A 206 -1.27 1.32 -8.77
C SER A 206 -1.99 1.45 -10.12
N GLN A 207 -2.41 0.33 -10.72
CA GLN A 207 -3.17 0.34 -11.97
C GLN A 207 -4.54 1.00 -11.80
N THR A 208 -5.19 0.82 -10.64
CA THR A 208 -6.44 1.53 -10.34
C THR A 208 -6.21 3.04 -10.41
N THR A 209 -5.24 3.56 -9.65
CA THR A 209 -4.90 5.00 -9.67
C THR A 209 -4.60 5.49 -11.09
N LEU A 210 -3.77 4.75 -11.84
CA LEU A 210 -3.42 5.10 -13.23
C LEU A 210 -4.67 5.21 -14.12
N PHE A 211 -5.55 4.21 -14.09
CA PHE A 211 -6.77 4.21 -14.91
C PHE A 211 -7.73 5.34 -14.51
N VAL A 212 -7.81 5.68 -13.22
CA VAL A 212 -8.62 6.82 -12.77
C VAL A 212 -8.05 8.13 -13.30
N LEU A 213 -6.73 8.33 -13.21
CA LEU A 213 -6.07 9.53 -13.76
C LEU A 213 -6.18 9.64 -15.29
N GLN A 214 -6.31 8.50 -15.98
CA GLN A 214 -6.52 8.44 -17.44
C GLN A 214 -8.00 8.54 -17.85
N GLY A 215 -8.94 8.52 -16.90
CA GLY A 215 -10.38 8.55 -17.17
C GLY A 215 -11.01 7.21 -17.59
N ASP A 216 -10.26 6.10 -17.58
CA ASP A 216 -10.82 4.74 -17.82
C ASP A 216 -11.42 4.17 -16.52
N LEU A 217 -12.57 4.72 -16.12
CA LEU A 217 -13.24 4.38 -14.87
C LEU A 217 -13.76 2.93 -14.83
N SER A 218 -13.96 2.31 -16.00
CA SER A 218 -14.36 0.91 -16.10
C SER A 218 -13.21 -0.02 -15.73
N ARG A 219 -12.02 0.18 -16.30
CA ARG A 219 -10.83 -0.59 -15.91
C ARG A 219 -10.39 -0.31 -14.48
N ALA A 220 -10.51 0.95 -14.03
CA ALA A 220 -10.24 1.32 -12.64
C ALA A 220 -11.08 0.50 -11.66
N ARG A 221 -12.41 0.39 -11.87
CA ARG A 221 -13.29 -0.42 -11.02
C ARG A 221 -12.90 -1.89 -11.01
N ASN A 222 -12.65 -2.48 -12.18
CA ASN A 222 -12.25 -3.88 -12.26
C ASN A 222 -10.96 -4.17 -11.48
N LYS A 223 -9.99 -3.25 -11.52
CA LYS A 223 -8.74 -3.39 -10.76
C LYS A 223 -8.92 -3.14 -9.26
N LEU A 224 -9.80 -2.22 -8.90
CA LEU A 224 -10.15 -1.98 -7.50
C LEU A 224 -10.85 -3.20 -6.88
N ASP A 225 -11.78 -3.82 -7.61
CA ASP A 225 -12.47 -5.04 -7.18
C ASP A 225 -11.47 -6.19 -7.01
N ALA A 226 -10.51 -6.33 -7.94
CA ALA A 226 -9.43 -7.30 -7.82
C ALA A 226 -8.56 -7.04 -6.57
N ALA A 227 -8.21 -5.79 -6.29
CA ALA A 227 -7.45 -5.42 -5.09
C ALA A 227 -8.24 -5.75 -3.80
N GLN A 228 -9.55 -5.49 -3.78
CA GLN A 228 -10.43 -5.85 -2.65
C GLN A 228 -10.48 -7.38 -2.44
N GLN A 229 -10.60 -8.17 -3.50
CA GLN A 229 -10.57 -9.64 -3.42
C GLN A 229 -9.23 -10.17 -2.92
N LEU A 230 -8.13 -9.49 -3.25
CA LEU A 230 -6.80 -9.80 -2.72
C LEU A 230 -6.61 -9.35 -1.25
N GLY A 231 -7.59 -8.68 -0.65
CA GLY A 231 -7.54 -8.25 0.75
C GLY A 231 -6.80 -6.93 0.96
N ALA A 232 -6.91 -6.00 0.00
CA ALA A 232 -6.40 -4.64 0.18
C ALA A 232 -7.02 -3.92 1.37
N ASP A 233 -6.25 -2.99 1.95
CA ASP A 233 -6.69 -2.15 3.05
C ASP A 233 -7.98 -1.39 2.70
N ALA A 234 -8.97 -1.47 3.60
CA ALA A 234 -10.29 -0.89 3.37
C ALA A 234 -10.23 0.64 3.22
N GLY A 235 -9.29 1.32 3.89
CA GLY A 235 -9.09 2.75 3.74
C GLY A 235 -8.58 3.13 2.35
N ARG A 236 -7.58 2.40 1.83
CA ARG A 236 -7.08 2.59 0.45
C ARG A 236 -8.16 2.28 -0.60
N CYS A 237 -8.96 1.24 -0.38
CA CYS A 237 -10.06 0.91 -1.28
C CYS A 237 -11.14 2.01 -1.32
N GLU A 238 -11.52 2.55 -0.17
CA GLU A 238 -12.47 3.67 -0.08
C GLU A 238 -11.93 4.95 -0.71
N LEU A 239 -10.63 5.21 -0.56
CA LEU A 239 -9.95 6.34 -1.18
C LEU A 239 -10.06 6.27 -2.71
N LEU A 240 -9.71 5.12 -3.30
CA LEU A 240 -9.77 4.92 -4.75
C LEU A 240 -11.21 4.89 -5.27
N ALA A 241 -12.14 4.28 -4.53
CA ALA A 241 -13.56 4.34 -4.86
C ALA A 241 -14.09 5.78 -4.83
N GLY A 242 -13.68 6.58 -3.84
CA GLY A 242 -13.99 8.00 -3.73
C GLY A 242 -13.44 8.80 -4.92
N LEU A 243 -12.20 8.54 -5.32
CA LEU A 243 -11.59 9.17 -6.50
C LEU A 243 -12.33 8.81 -7.79
N ILE A 244 -12.73 7.55 -7.99
CA ILE A 244 -13.58 7.14 -9.12
C ILE A 244 -14.88 7.95 -9.11
N LYS A 245 -15.55 8.03 -7.96
CA LYS A 245 -16.83 8.73 -7.83
C LYS A 245 -16.71 10.23 -8.06
N LEU A 246 -15.57 10.82 -7.70
CA LEU A 246 -15.23 12.21 -7.97
C LEU A 246 -15.09 12.45 -9.48
N GLN A 247 -14.39 11.55 -10.20
CA GLN A 247 -14.31 11.58 -11.66
C GLN A 247 -15.66 11.33 -12.35
N GLU A 248 -16.57 10.57 -11.74
CA GLU A 248 -17.94 10.38 -12.25
C GLU A 248 -18.86 11.61 -12.06
N GLY A 249 -18.43 12.61 -11.28
CA GLY A 249 -19.27 13.75 -10.88
C GLY A 249 -20.32 13.42 -9.81
N THR A 250 -20.22 12.26 -9.17
CA THR A 250 -21.17 11.80 -8.13
C THR A 250 -20.74 12.26 -6.73
N TYR A 251 -20.68 13.57 -6.53
CA TYR A 251 -19.98 14.17 -5.38
C TYR A 251 -20.52 13.75 -3.99
N LYS A 252 -21.82 13.47 -3.86
CA LYS A 252 -22.40 12.99 -2.58
C LYS A 252 -21.84 11.62 -2.18
N GLU A 253 -21.70 10.71 -3.14
CA GLU A 253 -21.12 9.37 -2.91
C GLU A 253 -19.61 9.47 -2.70
N ALA A 254 -18.92 10.29 -3.52
CA ALA A 254 -17.50 10.55 -3.38
C ALA A 254 -17.17 11.08 -1.97
N ARG A 255 -17.93 12.08 -1.49
CA ARG A 255 -17.75 12.67 -0.16
C ARG A 255 -17.88 11.64 0.96
N LEU A 256 -18.91 10.79 0.90
CA LEU A 256 -19.12 9.74 1.90
C LEU A 256 -17.94 8.75 1.95
N LEU A 257 -17.46 8.32 0.79
CA LEU A 257 -16.34 7.38 0.69
C LEU A 257 -15.03 8.01 1.17
N LEU A 258 -14.76 9.25 0.76
CA LEU A 258 -13.54 9.97 1.15
C LEU A 258 -13.50 10.30 2.65
N GLN A 259 -14.66 10.61 3.26
CA GLN A 259 -14.75 10.76 4.72
C GLN A 259 -14.48 9.45 5.46
N LYS A 260 -14.95 8.30 4.95
CA LYS A 260 -14.63 6.99 5.52
C LYS A 260 -13.13 6.66 5.36
N ALA A 261 -12.58 6.91 4.17
CA ALA A 261 -11.17 6.75 3.88
C ALA A 261 -10.31 7.58 4.83
N GLN A 262 -10.66 8.86 5.04
CA GLN A 262 -9.94 9.76 5.94
C GLN A 262 -10.01 9.31 7.41
N LYS A 263 -11.15 8.78 7.87
CA LYS A 263 -11.27 8.20 9.22
C LYS A 263 -10.35 6.98 9.42
N ARG A 264 -10.16 6.18 8.37
CA ARG A 264 -9.28 4.99 8.40
C ARG A 264 -7.81 5.32 8.13
N LEU A 265 -7.56 6.40 7.40
CA LEU A 265 -6.24 6.90 7.02
C LEU A 265 -6.04 8.35 7.54
N PRO A 266 -6.03 8.57 8.87
CA PRO A 266 -6.06 9.91 9.47
C PRO A 266 -4.83 10.76 9.17
N HIS A 267 -3.73 10.16 8.69
CA HIS A 267 -2.49 10.85 8.33
C HIS A 267 -2.21 10.84 6.82
N SER A 268 -3.17 10.38 6.00
CA SER A 268 -2.99 10.38 4.55
C SER A 268 -3.27 11.77 3.98
N THR A 269 -2.22 12.43 3.49
CA THR A 269 -2.34 13.69 2.76
C THR A 269 -3.23 13.54 1.53
N VAL A 270 -3.09 12.44 0.78
CA VAL A 270 -3.95 12.17 -0.39
C VAL A 270 -5.43 12.09 0.02
N ALA A 271 -5.77 11.41 1.12
CA ALA A 271 -7.15 11.34 1.60
C ALA A 271 -7.71 12.70 2.03
N LYS A 272 -6.91 13.51 2.77
CA LYS A 272 -7.31 14.87 3.14
C LYS A 272 -7.50 15.76 1.90
N SER A 273 -6.55 15.73 0.97
CA SER A 273 -6.59 16.49 -0.28
C SER A 273 -7.78 16.12 -1.14
N LEU A 274 -8.07 14.83 -1.33
CA LEU A 274 -9.23 14.40 -2.11
C LEU A 274 -10.55 14.76 -1.44
N SER A 275 -10.64 14.69 -0.10
CA SER A 275 -11.83 15.17 0.61
C SER A 275 -12.06 16.66 0.39
N LEU A 276 -10.98 17.47 0.43
CA LEU A 276 -11.03 18.91 0.15
C LEU A 276 -11.47 19.20 -1.28
N ILE A 277 -10.87 18.51 -2.26
CA ILE A 277 -11.24 18.63 -3.68
C ILE A 277 -12.71 18.26 -3.86
N CYS A 278 -13.18 17.21 -3.19
CA CYS A 278 -14.60 16.82 -3.21
C CYS A 278 -15.50 17.90 -2.62
N ASP A 279 -15.12 18.53 -1.51
CA ASP A 279 -15.88 19.61 -0.89
C ASP A 279 -15.97 20.84 -1.81
N ASP A 280 -14.87 21.20 -2.49
CA ASP A 280 -14.84 22.28 -3.48
C ASP A 280 -15.81 22.00 -4.65
N PHE A 281 -15.66 20.84 -5.32
CA PHE A 281 -16.54 20.47 -6.44
C PHE A 281 -18.01 20.24 -6.04
N ALA A 282 -18.26 19.82 -4.80
CA ALA A 282 -19.61 19.60 -4.29
C ALA A 282 -20.32 20.91 -3.86
N GLY A 283 -19.64 22.05 -3.92
CA GLY A 283 -20.18 23.35 -3.50
C GLY A 283 -20.20 23.56 -1.98
N PHE A 284 -19.43 22.79 -1.21
CA PHE A 284 -19.21 23.00 0.23
C PHE A 284 -18.01 23.92 0.47
N GLU A 285 -18.02 25.08 -0.17
CA GLU A 285 -16.87 25.99 -0.24
C GLU A 285 -16.40 26.44 1.15
N HIS A 286 -17.32 26.71 2.08
CA HIS A 286 -16.95 27.10 3.44
C HIS A 286 -16.15 26.02 4.16
N GLN A 287 -16.57 24.76 4.05
CA GLN A 287 -15.83 23.63 4.61
C GLN A 287 -14.46 23.48 3.93
N TYR A 288 -14.42 23.63 2.61
CA TYR A 288 -13.16 23.62 1.85
C TYR A 288 -12.19 24.71 2.34
N LEU A 289 -12.65 25.97 2.46
CA LEU A 289 -11.80 27.09 2.88
C LEU A 289 -11.33 26.97 4.33
N LEU A 290 -12.15 26.43 5.23
CA LEU A 290 -11.74 26.09 6.60
C LEU A 290 -10.57 25.11 6.61
N ASP A 291 -10.70 24.04 5.83
CA ASP A 291 -9.80 22.91 5.90
C ASP A 291 -8.54 23.07 5.03
N VAL A 292 -8.61 23.82 3.93
CA VAL A 292 -7.49 23.99 2.98
C VAL A 292 -6.36 24.84 3.57
N GLY A 293 -6.68 25.81 4.43
CA GLY A 293 -5.67 26.62 5.13
C GLY A 293 -4.75 25.80 6.04
N MET A 294 -5.26 24.68 6.56
CA MET A 294 -4.52 23.72 7.38
C MET A 294 -3.71 22.72 6.53
N LEU A 295 -3.95 22.64 5.22
CA LEU A 295 -3.34 21.62 4.36
C LEU A 295 -1.84 21.84 4.16
N LYS A 296 -1.36 23.10 4.29
CA LYS A 296 0.06 23.44 4.21
C LYS A 296 0.93 22.71 5.24
N ASP A 297 0.34 22.32 6.38
CA ASP A 297 1.04 21.65 7.48
C ASP A 297 1.11 20.13 7.32
N TRP A 298 0.43 19.56 6.31
CA TRP A 298 0.45 18.12 6.02
C TRP A 298 1.69 17.75 5.21
N PRO A 299 2.28 16.56 5.36
CA PRO A 299 3.47 16.16 4.58
C PRO A 299 3.14 15.94 3.10
N ALA A 300 4.07 16.26 2.19
CA ALA A 300 4.01 15.82 0.79
C ALA A 300 5.40 15.42 0.30
N ASN A 301 5.70 14.13 0.39
CA ASN A 301 6.99 13.53 0.08
C ASN A 301 6.93 12.64 -1.17
N THR A 302 5.79 11.99 -1.40
CA THR A 302 5.55 11.19 -2.61
C THR A 302 5.03 12.05 -3.75
N PHE A 303 5.12 11.50 -4.96
CA PHE A 303 4.57 12.11 -6.16
C PHE A 303 3.07 12.41 -6.02
N GLU A 304 2.30 11.43 -5.56
CA GLU A 304 0.84 11.53 -5.40
C GLU A 304 0.45 12.52 -4.30
N GLU A 305 1.18 12.55 -3.19
CA GLU A 305 0.94 13.53 -2.13
C GLU A 305 1.14 14.96 -2.65
N MET A 306 2.23 15.20 -3.39
CA MET A 306 2.50 16.50 -4.01
C MET A 306 1.44 16.87 -5.05
N LEU A 307 1.05 15.93 -5.91
CA LEU A 307 0.05 16.13 -6.96
C LEU A 307 -1.32 16.52 -6.37
N PHE A 308 -1.85 15.72 -5.45
CA PHE A 308 -3.19 15.96 -4.90
C PHE A 308 -3.21 17.11 -3.90
N ARG A 309 -2.15 17.31 -3.11
CA ARG A 309 -2.03 18.48 -2.22
C ARG A 309 -1.96 19.76 -3.04
N GLY A 310 -1.17 19.78 -4.12
CA GLY A 310 -1.12 20.88 -5.07
C GLY A 310 -2.50 21.18 -5.66
N LEU A 311 -3.18 20.15 -6.22
CA LEU A 311 -4.53 20.30 -6.77
C LEU A 311 -5.54 20.86 -5.76
N ALA A 312 -5.53 20.37 -4.53
CA ALA A 312 -6.43 20.85 -3.48
C ALA A 312 -6.18 22.32 -3.12
N GLN A 313 -4.97 22.83 -3.32
CA GLN A 313 -4.59 24.21 -3.01
C GLN A 313 -4.72 25.16 -4.21
N THR A 314 -4.78 24.64 -5.44
CA THR A 314 -4.76 25.44 -6.68
C THR A 314 -5.68 26.67 -6.64
N ARG A 315 -6.90 26.52 -6.12
CA ARG A 315 -7.90 27.58 -6.08
C ARG A 315 -7.74 28.52 -4.87
N ALA A 316 -7.37 28.00 -3.71
CA ALA A 316 -7.27 28.79 -2.47
C ALA A 316 -5.91 29.46 -2.27
N ASN A 317 -4.83 28.79 -2.68
CA ASN A 317 -3.44 29.21 -2.50
C ASN A 317 -2.61 28.78 -3.73
N PRO A 318 -2.78 29.42 -4.90
CA PRO A 318 -2.12 29.01 -6.14
C PRO A 318 -0.59 29.02 -6.02
N GLN A 319 -0.01 29.91 -5.22
CA GLN A 319 1.43 29.93 -4.96
C GLN A 319 1.94 28.64 -4.30
N LEU A 320 1.25 28.15 -3.26
CA LEU A 320 1.63 26.89 -2.60
C LEU A 320 1.38 25.69 -3.52
N ALA A 321 0.31 25.74 -4.31
CA ALA A 321 0.01 24.72 -5.32
C ALA A 321 1.13 24.60 -6.35
N VAL A 322 1.65 25.72 -6.87
CA VAL A 322 2.78 25.74 -7.81
C VAL A 322 4.01 25.07 -7.20
N ILE A 323 4.39 25.42 -5.96
CA ILE A 323 5.55 24.83 -5.27
C ILE A 323 5.44 23.29 -5.20
N ASP A 324 4.26 22.76 -4.93
CA ASP A 324 4.05 21.31 -4.83
C ASP A 324 4.04 20.63 -6.20
N LEU A 325 3.39 21.24 -7.17
CA LEU A 325 3.28 20.71 -8.52
C LEU A 325 4.62 20.75 -9.27
N GLU A 326 5.47 21.75 -9.01
CA GLU A 326 6.85 21.78 -9.50
C GLU A 326 7.68 20.61 -8.93
N LYS A 327 7.59 20.36 -7.62
CA LYS A 327 8.27 19.20 -7.01
C LYS A 327 7.74 17.86 -7.56
N ALA A 328 6.44 17.79 -7.86
CA ALA A 328 5.83 16.64 -8.50
C ALA A 328 6.37 16.46 -9.95
N ARG A 329 6.51 17.56 -10.71
CA ARG A 329 7.09 17.60 -12.06
C ARG A 329 8.53 17.11 -12.05
N ASP A 330 9.35 17.58 -11.11
CA ASP A 330 10.75 17.17 -10.97
C ASP A 330 10.91 15.66 -10.74
N LYS A 331 9.91 15.02 -10.09
CA LYS A 331 9.88 13.57 -9.89
C LYS A 331 9.40 12.79 -11.11
N ASN A 332 8.51 13.35 -11.93
CA ASN A 332 7.91 12.63 -13.06
C ASN A 332 7.42 13.55 -14.20
N ALA A 333 8.34 14.23 -14.89
CA ALA A 333 8.03 15.10 -16.03
C ALA A 333 7.37 14.40 -17.24
N GLY A 334 7.24 13.06 -17.24
CA GLY A 334 6.51 12.35 -18.30
C GLY A 334 4.99 12.32 -18.10
N ASN A 335 4.50 12.75 -16.94
CA ASN A 335 3.08 12.65 -16.60
C ASN A 335 2.31 13.93 -17.01
N ALA A 336 1.45 13.77 -18.02
CA ALA A 336 0.66 14.86 -18.58
C ALA A 336 -0.28 15.57 -17.58
N ALA A 337 -0.77 14.86 -16.55
CA ALA A 337 -1.66 15.45 -15.56
C ALA A 337 -0.94 16.52 -14.73
N ILE A 338 0.36 16.35 -14.45
CA ILE A 338 1.14 17.36 -13.71
C ILE A 338 1.20 18.65 -14.51
N HIS A 339 1.57 18.56 -15.79
CA HIS A 339 1.68 19.71 -16.69
C HIS A 339 0.35 20.46 -16.81
N LEU A 340 -0.77 19.74 -16.88
CA LEU A 340 -2.10 20.34 -16.90
C LEU A 340 -2.42 21.09 -15.60
N LEU A 341 -2.16 20.44 -14.45
CA LEU A 341 -2.46 21.02 -13.14
C LEU A 341 -1.53 22.18 -12.77
N LEU A 342 -0.24 22.06 -13.08
CA LEU A 342 0.76 23.10 -12.85
C LEU A 342 0.45 24.31 -13.73
N GLY A 343 0.11 24.08 -15.01
CA GLY A 343 -0.34 25.15 -15.90
C GLY A 343 -1.57 25.88 -15.37
N SER A 344 -2.57 25.16 -14.86
CA SER A 344 -3.76 25.76 -14.23
C SER A 344 -3.39 26.58 -12.97
N ALA A 345 -2.51 26.06 -12.11
CA ALA A 345 -2.07 26.76 -10.91
C ALA A 345 -1.25 28.02 -11.22
N LEU A 346 -0.34 27.96 -12.19
CA LEU A 346 0.45 29.10 -12.67
C LEU A 346 -0.44 30.16 -13.33
N ARG A 347 -1.45 29.75 -14.09
CA ARG A 347 -2.43 30.66 -14.70
C ARG A 347 -3.23 31.42 -13.64
N LEU A 348 -3.73 30.72 -12.62
CA LEU A 348 -4.40 31.36 -11.48
C LEU A 348 -3.45 32.27 -10.69
N LEU A 349 -2.21 31.85 -10.47
CA LEU A 349 -1.18 32.68 -9.84
C LEU A 349 -0.90 33.96 -10.64
N ALA A 350 -0.81 33.86 -11.96
CA ALA A 350 -0.65 35.01 -12.86
C ALA A 350 -1.83 35.97 -12.73
N ALA A 351 -3.06 35.46 -12.70
CA ALA A 351 -4.28 36.25 -12.55
C ALA A 351 -4.36 36.97 -11.18
N GLU A 352 -3.81 36.37 -10.13
CA GLU A 352 -3.71 36.98 -8.80
C GLU A 352 -2.51 37.92 -8.62
N THR A 353 -1.57 37.96 -9.57
CA THR A 353 -0.34 38.75 -9.47
C THR A 353 -0.57 40.19 -9.95
N PRO A 354 -0.47 41.22 -9.10
CA PRO A 354 -0.76 42.60 -9.50
C PRO A 354 0.30 43.21 -10.43
N ASN A 355 1.54 42.74 -10.37
CA ASN A 355 2.63 43.22 -11.23
C ASN A 355 2.51 42.57 -12.62
N PRO A 356 2.22 43.33 -13.70
CA PRO A 356 1.99 42.75 -15.01
C PRO A 356 3.19 41.99 -15.59
N GLN A 357 4.43 42.42 -15.27
CA GLN A 357 5.64 41.77 -15.75
C GLN A 357 5.88 40.42 -15.06
N LEU A 358 5.61 40.36 -13.75
CA LEU A 358 5.71 39.11 -13.00
C LEU A 358 4.57 38.15 -13.38
N ALA A 359 3.35 38.67 -13.53
CA ALA A 359 2.20 37.91 -14.03
C ALA A 359 2.46 37.31 -15.41
N TYR A 360 3.12 38.07 -16.31
CA TYR A 360 3.53 37.58 -17.62
C TYR A 360 4.48 36.39 -17.53
N GLY A 361 5.44 36.41 -16.60
CA GLY A 361 6.34 35.27 -16.36
C GLY A 361 5.58 33.99 -16.01
N PHE A 362 4.68 34.07 -15.02
CA PHE A 362 3.84 32.93 -14.61
C PHE A 362 2.90 32.47 -15.73
N ALA A 363 2.27 33.40 -16.46
CA ALA A 363 1.39 33.07 -17.58
C ALA A 363 2.15 32.42 -18.75
N ASN A 364 3.41 32.82 -18.98
CA ASN A 364 4.26 32.20 -20.00
C ASN A 364 4.59 30.76 -19.62
N GLU A 365 5.01 30.53 -18.38
CA GLU A 365 5.26 29.17 -17.89
C GLU A 365 3.97 28.32 -17.93
N ALA A 366 2.81 28.89 -17.56
CA ALA A 366 1.53 28.20 -17.67
C ALA A 366 1.21 27.74 -19.10
N ALA A 367 1.48 28.59 -20.10
CA ALA A 367 1.27 28.26 -21.50
C ALA A 367 2.25 27.19 -22.02
N GLU A 368 3.49 27.19 -21.55
CA GLU A 368 4.48 26.16 -21.88
C GLU A 368 4.10 24.80 -21.28
N GLU A 369 3.70 24.78 -20.01
CA GLU A 369 3.25 23.58 -19.30
C GLU A 369 2.00 22.98 -19.98
N THR A 370 0.99 23.80 -20.26
CA THR A 370 -0.22 23.33 -20.97
C THR A 370 0.06 22.90 -22.41
N LEU A 371 1.05 23.48 -23.09
CA LEU A 371 1.51 23.00 -24.40
C LEU A 371 2.16 21.62 -24.32
N VAL A 372 2.93 21.34 -23.26
CA VAL A 372 3.45 19.98 -23.02
C VAL A 372 2.29 19.01 -22.78
N ALA A 373 1.29 19.42 -21.99
CA ALA A 373 0.11 18.61 -21.74
C ALA A 373 -0.67 18.26 -23.03
N THR A 374 -0.85 19.21 -23.96
CA THR A 374 -1.52 18.93 -25.25
C THR A 374 -0.72 17.98 -26.14
N LYS A 375 0.62 18.02 -26.09
CA LYS A 375 1.47 17.05 -26.82
C LYS A 375 1.39 15.64 -26.23
N LEU A 376 1.34 15.52 -24.91
CA LEU A 376 1.23 14.23 -24.22
C LEU A 376 -0.20 13.66 -24.29
N LEU A 377 -1.21 14.52 -24.41
CA LEU A 377 -2.63 14.16 -24.50
C LEU A 377 -3.30 14.80 -25.73
N PRO A 378 -2.95 14.39 -26.96
CA PRO A 378 -3.38 15.06 -28.20
C PRO A 378 -4.89 14.98 -28.46
N GLU A 379 -5.60 14.04 -27.84
CA GLU A 379 -7.06 13.89 -27.97
C GLU A 379 -7.82 14.36 -26.72
N ASN A 380 -7.13 14.98 -25.74
CA ASN A 380 -7.76 15.41 -24.50
C ASN A 380 -8.22 16.87 -24.58
N SER A 381 -9.54 17.04 -24.64
CA SER A 381 -10.17 18.37 -24.72
C SER A 381 -9.86 19.31 -23.53
N LEU A 382 -9.57 18.78 -22.33
CA LEU A 382 -9.23 19.60 -21.17
C LEU A 382 -7.81 20.20 -21.31
N ALA A 383 -6.86 19.41 -21.81
CA ALA A 383 -5.50 19.90 -22.08
C ALA A 383 -5.53 21.07 -23.08
N PHE A 384 -6.34 20.94 -24.13
CA PHE A 384 -6.54 22.03 -25.10
C PHE A 384 -7.27 23.23 -24.51
N ALA A 385 -8.28 23.02 -23.68
CA ALA A 385 -8.99 24.11 -23.00
C ALA A 385 -8.06 24.95 -22.11
N GLU A 386 -7.25 24.28 -21.28
CA GLU A 386 -6.27 24.94 -20.42
C GLU A 386 -5.17 25.66 -21.22
N TYR A 387 -4.74 25.07 -22.34
CA TYR A 387 -3.82 25.73 -23.26
C TYR A 387 -4.41 27.01 -23.87
N ILE A 388 -5.64 26.93 -24.38
CA ILE A 388 -6.36 28.09 -24.94
C ILE A 388 -6.50 29.19 -23.87
N HIS A 389 -6.97 28.86 -22.66
CA HIS A 389 -7.09 29.83 -21.57
C HIS A 389 -5.74 30.48 -21.21
N SER A 390 -4.67 29.68 -21.07
CA SER A 390 -3.35 30.21 -20.72
C SER A 390 -2.82 31.19 -21.77
N ARG A 391 -3.09 30.92 -23.06
CA ARG A 391 -2.70 31.82 -24.15
C ARG A 391 -3.55 33.10 -24.24
N ILE A 392 -4.85 33.01 -23.93
CA ILE A 392 -5.71 34.20 -23.82
C ILE A 392 -5.17 35.14 -22.73
N VAL A 393 -4.83 34.59 -21.55
CA VAL A 393 -4.26 35.38 -20.44
C VAL A 393 -2.95 36.04 -20.85
N LEU A 394 -2.07 35.33 -21.57
CA LEU A 394 -0.83 35.90 -22.11
C LEU A 394 -1.07 37.05 -23.09
N ALA A 395 -1.97 36.87 -24.06
CA ALA A 395 -2.30 37.91 -25.03
C ALA A 395 -2.84 39.18 -24.36
N ASN A 396 -3.68 39.03 -23.33
CA ASN A 396 -4.19 40.14 -22.54
C ASN A 396 -3.07 40.83 -21.73
N LEU A 397 -2.11 40.08 -21.18
CA LEU A 397 -0.97 40.65 -20.46
C LEU A 397 -0.02 41.40 -21.39
N CYS A 398 0.22 40.90 -22.62
CA CYS A 398 1.01 41.62 -23.63
C CYS A 398 0.43 43.02 -23.91
N GLU A 399 -0.89 43.12 -24.06
CA GLU A 399 -1.57 44.40 -24.28
C GLU A 399 -1.29 45.41 -23.16
N LYS A 400 -1.28 44.94 -21.91
CA LYS A 400 -1.00 45.80 -20.74
C LYS A 400 0.46 46.21 -20.64
N LEU A 401 1.38 45.34 -21.01
CA LEU A 401 2.80 45.64 -20.96
C LEU A 401 3.20 46.70 -21.99
N GLY A 402 2.38 46.87 -23.04
CA GLY A 402 2.49 47.95 -24.00
C GLY A 402 3.03 47.52 -25.36
N PRO A 403 3.22 48.47 -26.28
CA PRO A 403 3.44 48.20 -27.71
C PRO A 403 4.63 47.30 -28.04
N GLN A 404 5.64 47.23 -27.17
CA GLN A 404 6.80 46.36 -27.36
C GLN A 404 6.46 44.85 -27.31
N TYR A 405 5.24 44.49 -26.88
CA TYR A 405 4.72 43.13 -26.86
C TYR A 405 3.66 42.86 -27.96
N ASP A 406 3.42 43.80 -28.89
CA ASP A 406 2.38 43.66 -29.91
C ASP A 406 2.62 42.47 -30.86
N ASP A 407 3.88 42.18 -31.18
CA ASP A 407 4.25 41.04 -32.03
C ASP A 407 3.97 39.71 -31.31
N GLN A 408 4.36 39.60 -30.03
CA GLN A 408 4.08 38.45 -29.18
C GLN A 408 2.56 38.27 -28.99
N ARG A 409 1.82 39.36 -28.76
CA ARG A 409 0.36 39.33 -28.64
C ARG A 409 -0.29 38.73 -29.88
N ARG A 410 0.10 39.19 -31.08
CA ARG A 410 -0.41 38.66 -32.35
C ARG A 410 -0.07 37.18 -32.50
N GLN A 411 1.17 36.80 -32.22
CA GLN A 411 1.59 35.40 -32.24
C GLN A 411 0.72 34.52 -31.32
N TYR A 412 0.51 34.94 -30.06
CA TYR A 412 -0.30 34.18 -29.11
C TYR A 412 -1.75 34.06 -29.55
N ILE A 413 -2.35 35.11 -30.11
CA ILE A 413 -3.72 35.06 -30.66
C ILE A 413 -3.80 34.06 -31.82
N ASP A 414 -2.83 34.06 -32.73
CA ASP A 414 -2.81 33.14 -33.88
C ASP A 414 -2.61 31.69 -33.45
N GLU A 415 -1.69 31.42 -32.50
CA GLU A 415 -1.49 30.10 -31.91
C GLU A 415 -2.75 29.61 -31.17
N THR A 416 -3.45 30.51 -30.47
CA THR A 416 -4.71 30.19 -29.79
C THR A 416 -5.81 29.86 -30.80
N ARG A 417 -5.90 30.63 -31.90
CA ARG A 417 -6.86 30.35 -32.98
C ARG A 417 -6.65 28.96 -33.57
N LEU A 418 -5.39 28.58 -33.80
CA LEU A 418 -5.07 27.24 -34.29
C LEU A 418 -5.51 26.14 -33.31
N ALA A 419 -5.27 26.32 -32.00
CA ALA A 419 -5.70 25.36 -30.99
C ALA A 419 -7.23 25.30 -30.85
N VAL A 420 -7.92 26.44 -30.99
CA VAL A 420 -9.39 26.52 -31.06
C VAL A 420 -9.91 25.68 -32.22
N GLU A 421 -9.36 25.84 -33.43
CA GLU A 421 -9.75 25.05 -34.61
C GLU A 421 -9.45 23.54 -34.43
N GLN A 422 -8.29 23.19 -33.88
CA GLN A 422 -7.95 21.80 -33.59
C GLN A 422 -8.92 21.16 -32.57
N SER A 423 -9.36 21.92 -31.58
CA SER A 423 -10.31 21.41 -30.57
C SER A 423 -11.71 21.11 -31.14
N ARG A 424 -12.03 21.57 -32.36
CA ARG A 424 -13.33 21.31 -33.02
C ARG A 424 -13.49 19.87 -33.50
N THR A 425 -12.38 19.19 -33.80
CA THR A 425 -12.40 17.84 -34.38
C THR A 425 -12.31 16.72 -33.32
N MET A 426 -12.23 17.06 -32.03
CA MET A 426 -11.98 16.11 -30.95
C MET A 426 -13.27 15.40 -30.44
N PRO A 427 -13.24 14.07 -30.18
CA PRO A 427 -14.41 13.35 -29.71
C PRO A 427 -14.76 13.67 -28.24
N LYS A 428 -16.06 13.86 -27.98
CA LYS A 428 -16.78 13.91 -26.68
C LYS A 428 -15.94 13.97 -25.39
N TYR A 429 -15.47 15.17 -25.04
CA TYR A 429 -15.48 15.81 -23.71
C TYR A 429 -15.54 17.36 -23.87
N GLY A 430 -16.14 17.81 -24.96
CA GLY A 430 -15.97 19.15 -25.54
C GLY A 430 -16.58 20.33 -24.78
N LEU A 431 -17.01 20.23 -23.52
CA LEU A 431 -17.53 21.39 -22.82
C LEU A 431 -16.43 22.38 -22.43
N MET A 432 -15.37 21.94 -21.76
CA MET A 432 -14.30 22.86 -21.34
C MET A 432 -13.58 23.42 -22.56
N ALA A 433 -13.35 22.59 -23.57
CA ALA A 433 -12.86 23.06 -24.86
C ALA A 433 -13.82 24.06 -25.51
N HIS A 434 -15.14 23.79 -25.54
CA HIS A 434 -16.11 24.74 -26.07
C HIS A 434 -16.18 26.04 -25.27
N LYS A 435 -16.14 25.98 -23.94
CA LYS A 435 -16.02 27.16 -23.07
C LYS A 435 -14.78 27.94 -23.48
N ALA A 436 -13.63 27.30 -23.59
CA ALA A 436 -12.38 27.95 -24.00
C ALA A 436 -12.46 28.57 -25.41
N ARG A 437 -13.13 27.92 -26.36
CA ARG A 437 -13.41 28.50 -27.69
C ARG A 437 -14.30 29.72 -27.62
N MET A 438 -15.41 29.65 -26.88
CA MET A 438 -16.29 30.80 -26.62
C MET A 438 -15.52 31.94 -25.94
N PHE A 439 -14.66 31.64 -24.97
CA PHE A 439 -13.77 32.61 -24.33
C PHE A 439 -12.86 33.29 -25.35
N PHE A 440 -12.26 32.52 -26.27
CA PHE A 440 -11.43 33.07 -27.33
C PHE A 440 -12.22 33.99 -28.27
N TYR A 441 -13.38 33.55 -28.78
CA TYR A 441 -14.17 34.36 -29.70
C TYR A 441 -14.76 35.62 -29.05
N ASN A 442 -15.13 35.56 -27.77
CA ASN A 442 -15.58 36.74 -27.04
C ASN A 442 -14.48 37.80 -26.86
N GLN A 443 -13.22 37.36 -26.70
CA GLN A 443 -12.09 38.26 -26.47
C GLN A 443 -11.46 38.76 -27.78
N PHE A 444 -11.38 37.89 -28.80
CA PHE A 444 -10.59 38.15 -30.01
C PHE A 444 -11.32 37.84 -31.33
N GLY A 445 -12.54 37.31 -31.30
CA GLY A 445 -13.31 36.90 -32.47
C GLY A 445 -14.20 37.99 -33.05
N THR A 446 -14.86 37.68 -34.18
CA THR A 446 -15.91 38.51 -34.77
C THR A 446 -17.30 37.92 -34.49
N ARG A 447 -18.36 38.74 -34.54
CA ARG A 447 -19.74 38.36 -34.19
C ARG A 447 -20.30 37.19 -35.02
N ASP A 448 -19.80 36.98 -36.24
CA ASP A 448 -20.22 35.89 -37.13
C ASP A 448 -19.59 34.54 -36.76
N ASP A 449 -18.38 34.53 -36.19
CA ASP A 449 -17.68 33.32 -35.73
C ASP A 449 -18.41 32.65 -34.54
N GLU A 450 -19.08 33.46 -33.72
CA GLU A 450 -19.81 33.07 -32.51
C GLU A 450 -21.14 32.34 -32.80
N VAL A 451 -21.75 32.63 -33.97
CA VAL A 451 -23.04 32.06 -34.40
C VAL A 451 -22.86 30.67 -35.02
N ALA A 452 -21.75 30.45 -35.75
CA ALA A 452 -21.45 29.16 -36.37
C ALA A 452 -21.16 28.04 -35.35
N GLU A 453 -20.55 28.34 -34.19
CA GLU A 453 -20.17 27.33 -33.19
C GLU A 453 -21.33 26.62 -32.50
N THR A 454 -22.53 27.21 -32.47
CA THR A 454 -23.59 26.70 -31.60
C THR A 454 -24.51 25.66 -32.24
N PHE A 455 -24.47 25.50 -33.56
CA PHE A 455 -25.47 24.74 -34.31
C PHE A 455 -24.95 23.49 -35.04
N ASP A 456 -23.63 23.30 -35.13
CA ASP A 456 -23.05 22.19 -35.91
C ASP A 456 -23.07 20.82 -35.20
N ASN A 457 -23.25 20.78 -33.88
CA ASN A 457 -23.24 19.53 -33.12
C ASN A 457 -24.66 19.23 -32.64
N GLY A 458 -25.26 18.16 -33.18
CA GLY A 458 -26.61 17.68 -32.87
C GLY A 458 -26.92 17.46 -31.36
N PRO A 459 -28.07 16.83 -31.01
CA PRO A 459 -28.61 16.88 -29.65
C PRO A 459 -27.61 16.43 -28.57
N LEU A 460 -27.32 17.36 -27.65
CA LEU A 460 -26.38 17.17 -26.53
C LEU A 460 -26.81 16.01 -25.61
N ASP A 461 -25.83 15.25 -25.12
CA ASP A 461 -26.00 14.27 -24.05
C ASP A 461 -26.56 14.96 -22.79
N PRO A 462 -27.56 14.38 -22.09
CA PRO A 462 -28.08 14.90 -20.83
C PRO A 462 -27.01 15.37 -19.81
N ARG A 463 -25.86 14.69 -19.71
CA ARG A 463 -24.77 15.12 -18.79
C ARG A 463 -24.00 16.35 -19.29
N GLN A 464 -23.82 16.49 -20.60
CA GLN A 464 -23.16 17.65 -21.20
C GLN A 464 -24.02 18.91 -21.05
N SER A 465 -25.34 18.77 -21.16
CA SER A 465 -26.29 19.87 -21.03
C SER A 465 -26.44 20.44 -19.61
N GLU A 466 -26.03 19.69 -18.58
CA GLU A 466 -26.10 20.07 -17.17
C GLU A 466 -25.07 21.17 -16.81
N GLU A 467 -23.86 21.10 -17.37
CA GLU A 467 -22.80 22.11 -17.20
C GLU A 467 -22.80 23.18 -18.32
N TYR A 468 -23.40 22.89 -19.49
CA TYR A 468 -23.78 23.90 -20.48
C TYR A 468 -24.79 24.89 -19.91
N SER A 469 -25.47 24.58 -18.80
CA SER A 469 -26.44 25.48 -18.16
C SER A 469 -25.84 26.84 -17.79
N ASP A 470 -24.53 26.95 -17.54
CA ASP A 470 -23.82 28.20 -17.23
C ASP A 470 -23.51 29.04 -18.49
N VAL A 471 -23.19 28.38 -19.62
CA VAL A 471 -23.01 29.02 -20.95
C VAL A 471 -24.37 29.38 -21.55
N ILE A 472 -25.36 28.51 -21.38
CA ILE A 472 -26.77 28.76 -21.67
C ILE A 472 -27.32 29.79 -20.68
N PHE A 473 -26.83 29.93 -19.44
CA PHE A 473 -27.26 31.01 -18.53
C PHE A 473 -26.85 32.38 -19.09
N ARG A 474 -25.60 32.48 -19.55
CA ARG A 474 -25.09 33.66 -20.28
C ARG A 474 -25.90 33.92 -21.54
N ARG A 475 -26.24 32.88 -22.30
CA ARG A 475 -27.08 32.98 -23.50
C ARG A 475 -28.58 33.12 -23.25
N CYS A 476 -29.11 32.73 -22.11
CA CYS A 476 -30.53 32.87 -21.77
C CYS A 476 -30.79 34.33 -21.43
N TRP A 477 -29.87 35.00 -20.73
CA TRP A 477 -29.94 36.45 -20.57
C TRP A 477 -29.66 37.20 -21.89
N LEU A 478 -28.70 36.73 -22.71
CA LEU A 478 -28.45 37.30 -24.06
C LEU A 478 -29.52 36.95 -25.12
N LYS A 479 -30.35 35.92 -24.93
CA LYS A 479 -31.54 35.62 -25.74
C LYS A 479 -32.82 36.29 -25.21
N PHE A 480 -32.79 36.98 -24.07
CA PHE A 480 -33.83 38.00 -23.77
C PHE A 480 -33.75 39.21 -24.71
N VAL A 481 -32.92 39.14 -25.77
CA VAL A 481 -32.57 40.26 -26.63
C VAL A 481 -32.88 40.00 -28.11
N ALA A 482 -33.48 38.87 -28.51
CA ALA A 482 -33.82 38.64 -29.92
C ALA A 482 -35.07 37.76 -30.18
N SER A 483 -36.18 38.45 -30.48
CA SER A 483 -37.27 38.16 -31.44
C SER A 483 -38.08 36.84 -31.49
N ASP A 484 -37.75 35.74 -30.79
CA ASP A 484 -38.58 34.51 -30.86
C ASP A 484 -38.78 33.80 -29.50
N TYR A 485 -39.85 34.21 -28.83
CA TYR A 485 -40.23 33.81 -27.47
C TYR A 485 -40.62 32.32 -27.35
N ASP A 486 -41.33 31.77 -28.34
CA ASP A 486 -41.84 30.40 -28.27
C ASP A 486 -40.71 29.36 -28.37
N ALA A 487 -39.72 29.63 -29.22
CA ALA A 487 -38.52 28.80 -29.31
C ALA A 487 -37.68 28.82 -28.01
N ALA A 488 -37.55 29.98 -27.37
CA ALA A 488 -36.84 30.11 -26.10
C ALA A 488 -37.57 29.41 -24.94
N ARG A 489 -38.90 29.50 -24.91
CA ARG A 489 -39.77 28.85 -23.91
C ARG A 489 -39.80 27.34 -24.05
N GLU A 490 -39.92 26.81 -25.27
CA GLU A 490 -39.89 25.37 -25.55
C GLU A 490 -38.53 24.76 -25.18
N GLN A 491 -37.44 25.47 -25.50
CA GLN A 491 -36.09 25.09 -25.13
C GLN A 491 -35.87 25.14 -23.60
N SER A 492 -36.36 26.17 -22.92
CA SER A 492 -36.31 26.27 -21.44
C SER A 492 -37.09 25.15 -20.75
N ASN A 493 -38.30 24.83 -21.22
CA ASN A 493 -39.13 23.74 -20.70
C ASN A 493 -38.49 22.36 -20.95
N PHE A 494 -37.89 22.15 -22.13
CA PHE A 494 -37.12 20.95 -22.46
C PHE A 494 -35.92 20.77 -21.53
N LEU A 495 -35.17 21.84 -21.25
CA LEU A 495 -34.03 21.81 -20.32
C LEU A 495 -34.52 21.59 -18.87
N GLN A 496 -35.61 22.24 -18.44
CA GLN A 496 -36.21 22.04 -17.11
C GLN A 496 -36.65 20.59 -16.87
N GLY A 497 -37.26 19.92 -17.86
CA GLY A 497 -37.68 18.52 -17.74
C GLY A 497 -36.50 17.52 -17.68
N LYS A 498 -35.36 17.85 -18.29
CA LYS A 498 -34.21 16.94 -18.44
C LYS A 498 -33.19 17.05 -17.28
N PHE A 499 -33.10 18.20 -16.59
CA PHE A 499 -32.11 18.46 -15.52
C PHE A 499 -32.66 18.53 -14.10
N ALA A 500 -33.99 18.47 -13.90
CA ALA A 500 -34.64 18.65 -12.59
C ALA A 500 -34.16 17.72 -11.45
N HIS A 501 -33.44 16.63 -11.76
CA HIS A 501 -33.05 15.62 -10.79
C HIS A 501 -31.55 15.55 -10.44
N ARG A 502 -30.65 16.29 -11.10
CA ARG A 502 -29.20 16.00 -11.03
C ARG A 502 -28.28 17.11 -10.49
N THR A 503 -28.63 18.39 -10.61
CA THR A 503 -27.84 19.49 -10.00
C THR A 503 -28.40 19.92 -8.64
N ASN A 504 -27.52 20.01 -7.64
CA ASN A 504 -27.79 20.77 -6.41
C ASN A 504 -27.60 22.29 -6.62
N LEU A 505 -27.04 22.71 -7.76
CA LEU A 505 -26.86 24.10 -8.17
C LEU A 505 -28.14 24.66 -8.83
N THR A 506 -28.35 25.93 -8.53
CA THR A 506 -29.54 26.76 -8.70
C THR A 506 -30.23 26.61 -10.05
N PHE A 507 -31.57 26.55 -10.02
CA PHE A 507 -32.40 26.42 -11.21
C PHE A 507 -32.24 27.67 -12.11
N PRO A 508 -31.98 27.54 -13.42
CA PRO A 508 -32.18 28.66 -14.34
C PRO A 508 -33.69 28.90 -14.46
N VAL A 509 -34.17 29.92 -13.76
CA VAL A 509 -35.48 30.50 -14.08
C VAL A 509 -35.22 31.53 -15.17
N VAL A 510 -35.57 31.16 -16.40
CA VAL A 510 -35.48 32.00 -17.59
C VAL A 510 -36.82 32.74 -17.69
N ILE A 511 -36.89 34.00 -17.25
CA ILE A 511 -38.05 34.88 -17.47
C ILE A 511 -37.68 35.96 -18.45
N ASP A 512 -38.27 36.00 -19.64
CA ASP A 512 -38.15 37.18 -20.52
C ASP A 512 -38.58 38.48 -19.80
N MET A 513 -37.60 39.25 -19.33
CA MET A 513 -37.82 40.49 -18.57
C MET A 513 -38.38 41.64 -19.42
N THR A 514 -38.49 41.46 -20.75
CA THR A 514 -39.07 42.47 -21.65
C THR A 514 -40.58 42.34 -21.78
N THR A 515 -41.13 41.16 -21.50
CA THR A 515 -42.58 40.85 -21.55
C THR A 515 -43.15 40.33 -20.22
N ALA A 516 -42.29 40.17 -19.20
CA ALA A 516 -42.67 39.70 -17.87
C ALA A 516 -43.81 40.52 -17.28
N THR A 517 -44.89 39.84 -16.93
CA THR A 517 -45.97 40.43 -16.15
C THR A 517 -45.59 40.43 -14.66
N GLU A 518 -46.29 41.24 -13.87
CA GLU A 518 -46.15 41.25 -12.40
C GLU A 518 -46.34 39.83 -11.81
N SER A 519 -47.22 39.01 -12.42
CA SER A 519 -47.46 37.62 -12.06
C SER A 519 -46.27 36.68 -12.33
N ASP A 520 -45.49 36.92 -13.39
CA ASP A 520 -44.32 36.10 -13.72
C ASP A 520 -43.19 36.35 -12.71
N LEU A 521 -43.04 37.61 -12.30
CA LEU A 521 -42.11 38.05 -11.27
C LEU A 521 -42.46 37.50 -9.90
N GLU A 522 -43.73 37.58 -9.49
CA GLU A 522 -44.21 36.97 -8.26
C GLU A 522 -43.96 35.46 -8.26
N THR A 523 -44.16 34.79 -9.40
CA THR A 523 -43.90 33.35 -9.55
C THR A 523 -42.42 33.03 -9.38
N LEU A 524 -41.50 33.83 -9.95
CA LEU A 524 -40.07 33.63 -9.75
C LEU A 524 -39.61 33.99 -8.35
N GLN A 525 -40.14 35.05 -7.75
CA GLN A 525 -39.90 35.39 -6.34
C GLN A 525 -40.31 34.23 -5.43
N GLN A 526 -41.51 33.67 -5.61
CA GLN A 526 -41.98 32.52 -4.83
C GLN A 526 -41.14 31.26 -5.10
N LYS A 527 -40.82 30.96 -6.37
CA LYS A 527 -40.01 29.78 -6.73
C LYS A 527 -38.59 29.90 -6.17
N TYR A 528 -37.96 31.07 -6.25
CA TYR A 528 -36.62 31.30 -5.73
C TYR A 528 -36.60 31.33 -4.20
N ALA A 529 -37.57 31.99 -3.54
CA ALA A 529 -37.73 31.95 -2.09
C ALA A 529 -37.94 30.51 -1.57
N SER A 530 -38.77 29.71 -2.24
CA SER A 530 -38.99 28.30 -1.88
C SER A 530 -37.71 27.46 -2.02
N GLN A 531 -36.87 27.72 -3.02
CA GLN A 531 -35.60 27.02 -3.19
C GLN A 531 -34.57 27.40 -2.15
N LEU A 532 -34.52 28.69 -1.78
CA LEU A 532 -33.62 29.17 -0.74
C LEU A 532 -34.03 28.69 0.65
N SER A 533 -35.31 28.38 0.87
CA SER A 533 -35.80 27.77 2.12
C SER A 533 -35.53 26.26 2.26
N LYS A 534 -34.91 25.61 1.25
CA LYS A 534 -34.63 24.16 1.32
C LYS A 534 -33.50 23.84 2.32
N PRO A 535 -33.69 22.87 3.24
CA PRO A 535 -32.65 22.43 4.16
C PRO A 535 -31.37 22.00 3.44
N GLY A 536 -30.21 22.47 3.89
CA GLY A 536 -28.90 22.12 3.32
C GLY A 536 -28.38 23.06 2.22
N ARG A 537 -29.14 24.09 1.82
CA ARG A 537 -28.60 25.23 1.04
C ARG A 537 -27.94 26.30 1.91
N ASP A 538 -28.12 26.24 3.23
CA ASP A 538 -27.56 27.23 4.16
C ASP A 538 -26.04 27.09 4.40
N ASP A 539 -25.43 26.07 3.78
CA ASP A 539 -24.00 25.76 3.81
C ASP A 539 -23.25 26.18 2.53
N GLN A 540 -23.88 26.94 1.61
CA GLN A 540 -23.28 27.38 0.32
C GLN A 540 -22.07 28.33 0.44
N GLY A 541 -21.59 28.58 1.66
CA GLY A 541 -20.30 29.18 1.91
C GLY A 541 -20.14 30.62 1.46
N ILE A 542 -18.95 30.97 1.00
CA ILE A 542 -18.53 32.36 0.80
C ILE A 542 -19.17 33.01 -0.43
N PHE A 543 -19.66 32.21 -1.39
CA PHE A 543 -20.50 32.69 -2.49
C PHE A 543 -21.94 33.08 -2.12
N ALA A 544 -22.29 33.10 -0.83
CA ALA A 544 -23.56 33.65 -0.36
C ALA A 544 -23.82 35.11 -0.83
N HIS A 545 -22.78 35.84 -1.24
CA HIS A 545 -22.93 37.15 -1.84
C HIS A 545 -23.60 37.16 -3.22
N HIS A 546 -23.57 36.05 -3.98
CA HIS A 546 -24.34 35.90 -5.22
C HIS A 546 -25.82 35.70 -4.97
N ASP A 547 -26.16 34.84 -4.01
CA ASP A 547 -27.55 34.64 -3.57
C ASP A 547 -28.12 35.92 -2.96
N TRP A 548 -27.30 36.66 -2.20
CA TRP A 548 -27.67 37.98 -1.73
C TRP A 548 -27.87 38.97 -2.89
N ALA A 549 -26.94 39.05 -3.83
CA ALA A 549 -27.01 39.95 -4.99
C ALA A 549 -28.28 39.68 -5.80
N LEU A 550 -28.59 38.41 -6.06
CA LEU A 550 -29.81 38.00 -6.73
C LEU A 550 -31.07 38.29 -5.89
N ALA A 551 -31.06 38.00 -4.59
CA ALA A 551 -32.17 38.35 -3.70
C ALA A 551 -32.44 39.86 -3.67
N ARG A 552 -31.39 40.69 -3.71
CA ARG A 552 -31.49 42.16 -3.80
C ARG A 552 -32.09 42.60 -5.14
N LEU A 553 -31.64 42.04 -6.26
CA LEU A 553 -32.24 42.29 -7.57
C LEU A 553 -33.71 41.86 -7.65
N LEU A 554 -34.11 40.85 -6.87
CA LEU A 554 -35.48 40.34 -6.83
C LEU A 554 -36.36 40.96 -5.73
N LYS A 555 -35.88 41.98 -5.00
CA LYS A 555 -36.60 42.61 -3.86
C LYS A 555 -36.93 41.66 -2.69
N LEU A 556 -36.21 40.55 -2.57
CA LEU A 556 -36.43 39.59 -1.48
C LEU A 556 -35.63 40.04 -0.25
N ASP A 557 -35.95 41.21 0.31
CA ASP A 557 -35.10 41.86 1.32
C ASP A 557 -34.91 41.03 2.59
N ALA A 558 -35.93 40.29 3.03
CA ALA A 558 -35.81 39.37 4.17
C ALA A 558 -34.82 38.23 3.89
N VAL A 559 -34.82 37.71 2.66
CA VAL A 559 -33.92 36.65 2.21
C VAL A 559 -32.50 37.20 2.03
N ALA A 560 -32.36 38.38 1.44
CA ALA A 560 -31.08 39.07 1.31
C ALA A 560 -30.46 39.30 2.70
N LYS A 561 -31.23 39.82 3.67
CA LYS A 561 -30.78 40.02 5.04
C LYS A 561 -30.34 38.71 5.71
N GLN A 562 -31.15 37.65 5.60
CA GLN A 562 -30.79 36.33 6.13
C GLN A 562 -29.47 35.82 5.52
N ARG A 563 -29.27 36.00 4.21
CA ARG A 563 -28.07 35.55 3.50
C ARG A 563 -26.83 36.38 3.88
N SER A 564 -26.96 37.70 4.03
CA SER A 564 -25.83 38.53 4.46
C SER A 564 -25.42 38.26 5.90
N GLU A 565 -26.39 38.08 6.82
CA GLU A 565 -26.12 37.69 8.21
C GLU A 565 -25.42 36.32 8.27
N ARG A 566 -25.92 35.32 7.54
CA ARG A 566 -25.30 34.00 7.46
C ARG A 566 -23.89 34.05 6.87
N PHE A 567 -23.69 34.81 5.79
CA PHE A 567 -22.38 34.99 5.18
C PHE A 567 -21.40 35.61 6.19
N ARG A 568 -21.85 36.59 6.97
CA ARG A 568 -21.04 37.25 7.99
C ARG A 568 -20.65 36.31 9.12
N GLU A 569 -21.57 35.49 9.61
CA GLU A 569 -21.29 34.43 10.60
C GLU A 569 -20.23 33.46 10.08
N LEU A 570 -20.35 33.02 8.82
CA LEU A 570 -19.38 32.11 8.21
C LEU A 570 -18.00 32.76 8.12
N CYS A 571 -17.90 34.04 7.76
CA CYS A 571 -16.63 34.77 7.77
C CYS A 571 -15.97 34.85 9.16
N ASP A 572 -16.71 34.77 10.26
CA ASP A 572 -16.13 34.75 11.62
C ASP A 572 -15.60 33.36 12.03
N THR A 573 -15.88 32.31 11.25
CA THR A 573 -15.45 30.93 11.56
C THR A 573 -14.21 30.47 10.77
N ILE A 574 -13.88 31.15 9.66
CA ILE A 574 -12.76 30.78 8.78
C ILE A 574 -11.43 31.43 9.22
N PRO A 575 -10.26 30.88 8.82
CA PRO A 575 -8.95 31.46 9.12
C PRO A 575 -8.86 32.96 8.79
N LEU A 576 -8.18 33.73 9.64
CA LEU A 576 -8.17 35.20 9.60
C LEU A 576 -7.61 35.76 8.28
N ASP A 577 -6.63 35.09 7.70
CA ASP A 577 -6.02 35.42 6.40
C ASP A 577 -7.04 35.34 5.25
N ILE A 578 -7.91 34.33 5.25
CA ILE A 578 -8.98 34.17 4.26
C ILE A 578 -10.17 35.09 4.61
N ALA A 579 -10.50 35.23 5.90
CA ALA A 579 -11.61 36.04 6.39
C ALA A 579 -11.40 37.53 6.09
N ALA A 580 -10.17 38.03 6.20
CA ALA A 580 -9.84 39.45 6.06
C ALA A 580 -10.30 40.04 4.72
N SER A 581 -10.27 39.25 3.66
CA SER A 581 -10.63 39.67 2.31
C SER A 581 -12.15 39.61 2.02
N HIS A 582 -12.90 38.78 2.74
CA HIS A 582 -14.36 38.60 2.52
C HIS A 582 -15.23 39.31 3.56
N LYS A 583 -14.70 39.57 4.76
CA LYS A 583 -15.39 40.25 5.85
C LYS A 583 -15.86 41.66 5.52
N PRO A 584 -15.09 42.51 4.81
CA PRO A 584 -15.58 43.83 4.37
C PRO A 584 -16.81 43.72 3.45
N ILE A 585 -16.86 42.70 2.59
CA ILE A 585 -18.01 42.44 1.71
C ILE A 585 -19.23 42.08 2.56
N ALA A 586 -19.07 41.14 3.48
CA ALA A 586 -20.15 40.71 4.37
C ALA A 586 -20.67 41.84 5.26
N ASP A 587 -19.77 42.67 5.82
CA ASP A 587 -20.15 43.83 6.65
C ASP A 587 -20.88 44.90 5.84
N TYR A 588 -20.48 45.16 4.59
CA TYR A 588 -21.24 46.02 3.66
C TYR A 588 -22.65 45.46 3.38
N MET A 589 -22.75 44.17 3.04
CA MET A 589 -24.04 43.53 2.74
C MET A 589 -24.99 43.48 3.95
N CYS A 590 -24.44 43.49 5.18
CA CYS A 590 -25.21 43.61 6.43
C CYS A 590 -25.58 45.06 6.79
N GLY A 591 -25.13 46.06 6.01
CA GLY A 591 -25.30 47.48 6.32
C GLY A 591 -24.46 47.97 7.51
N ARG A 592 -23.42 47.23 7.90
CA ARG A 592 -22.49 47.58 9.00
C ARG A 592 -21.35 48.49 8.54
N LEU A 593 -21.10 48.51 7.24
CA LEU A 593 -20.05 49.26 6.58
C LEU A 593 -20.65 50.02 5.40
N ASP A 594 -20.29 51.29 5.24
CA ASP A 594 -20.62 52.02 4.02
C ASP A 594 -19.70 51.59 2.85
N LEU A 595 -20.07 51.96 1.63
CA LEU A 595 -19.33 51.58 0.41
C LEU A 595 -17.88 52.06 0.43
N THR A 596 -17.62 53.29 0.89
CA THR A 596 -16.28 53.88 0.88
C THR A 596 -15.36 53.17 1.87
N ALA A 597 -15.86 52.88 3.07
CA ALA A 597 -15.16 52.11 4.07
C ALA A 597 -14.96 50.65 3.60
N ALA A 598 -15.92 50.05 2.92
CA ALA A 598 -15.81 48.71 2.33
C ALA A 598 -14.72 48.63 1.26
N GLU A 599 -14.72 49.56 0.30
CA GLU A 599 -13.68 49.65 -0.73
C GLU A 599 -12.30 49.88 -0.12
N SER A 600 -12.19 50.72 0.91
CA SER A 600 -10.90 50.96 1.59
C SER A 600 -10.40 49.72 2.32
N GLN A 601 -11.27 49.05 3.07
CA GLN A 601 -10.89 47.87 3.84
C GLN A 601 -10.50 46.71 2.92
N ILE A 602 -11.27 46.45 1.85
CA ILE A 602 -10.94 45.35 0.96
C ILE A 602 -9.64 45.57 0.20
N LYS A 603 -9.37 46.79 -0.29
CA LYS A 603 -8.08 47.14 -0.92
C LYS A 603 -6.89 46.98 0.02
N SER A 604 -7.10 47.22 1.32
CA SER A 604 -6.06 47.04 2.34
C SER A 604 -5.87 45.58 2.78
N ALA A 605 -6.95 44.79 2.72
CA ALA A 605 -6.98 43.43 3.24
C ALA A 605 -6.58 42.37 2.21
N THR A 606 -6.64 42.68 0.92
CA THR A 606 -6.27 41.72 -0.13
C THR A 606 -5.57 42.37 -1.31
N HIS A 607 -4.63 41.62 -1.89
CA HIS A 607 -4.04 41.89 -3.21
C HIS A 607 -4.59 40.95 -4.29
N SER A 608 -5.57 40.10 -3.96
CA SER A 608 -6.20 39.18 -4.91
C SER A 608 -7.18 39.94 -5.80
N ASN A 609 -6.87 39.98 -7.10
CA ASN A 609 -7.75 40.53 -8.12
C ASN A 609 -9.11 39.84 -8.15
N ARG A 610 -9.16 38.53 -7.84
CA ARG A 610 -10.41 37.76 -7.74
C ARG A 610 -11.35 38.32 -6.69
N VAL A 611 -10.86 38.46 -5.45
CA VAL A 611 -11.70 38.93 -4.34
C VAL A 611 -12.13 40.39 -4.55
N LEU A 612 -11.26 41.22 -5.15
CA LEU A 612 -11.62 42.57 -5.56
C LEU A 612 -12.75 42.56 -6.62
N ALA A 613 -12.67 41.69 -7.63
CA ALA A 613 -13.70 41.55 -8.67
C ALA A 613 -15.04 41.13 -8.06
N GLU A 614 -15.03 40.11 -7.20
CA GLU A 614 -16.21 39.61 -6.47
C GLU A 614 -16.85 40.73 -5.62
N ALA A 615 -16.02 41.49 -4.90
CA ALA A 615 -16.47 42.60 -4.08
C ALA A 615 -17.11 43.72 -4.90
N TYR A 616 -16.42 44.21 -5.93
CA TYR A 616 -16.95 45.27 -6.79
C TYR A 616 -18.25 44.85 -7.48
N PHE A 617 -18.32 43.59 -7.93
CA PHE A 617 -19.55 43.05 -8.49
C PHE A 617 -20.69 43.04 -7.45
N ALA A 618 -20.45 42.52 -6.25
CA ALA A 618 -21.45 42.54 -5.19
C ALA A 618 -21.91 43.97 -4.83
N PHE A 619 -20.97 44.90 -4.72
CA PHE A 619 -21.26 46.31 -4.47
C PHE A 619 -22.08 46.93 -5.60
N ALA A 620 -21.71 46.66 -6.86
CA ALA A 620 -22.40 47.14 -8.04
C ALA A 620 -23.85 46.68 -8.07
N ILE A 621 -24.10 45.40 -7.79
CA ILE A 621 -25.46 44.85 -7.71
C ILE A 621 -26.25 45.48 -6.56
N GLY A 622 -25.62 45.69 -5.41
CA GLY A 622 -26.24 46.39 -4.28
C GLY A 622 -26.72 47.79 -4.65
N ARG A 623 -25.86 48.59 -5.30
CA ARG A 623 -26.19 49.94 -5.78
C ARG A 623 -27.23 49.93 -6.89
N LEU A 624 -27.15 48.96 -7.80
CA LEU A 624 -28.14 48.78 -8.86
C LEU A 624 -29.53 48.48 -8.28
N ALA A 625 -29.60 47.62 -7.26
CA ALA A 625 -30.85 47.32 -6.55
C ALA A 625 -31.41 48.52 -5.77
N ASP A 626 -30.54 49.42 -5.28
CA ASP A 626 -30.93 50.71 -4.69
C ASP A 626 -31.36 51.77 -5.74
N GLY A 627 -31.27 51.45 -7.03
CA GLY A 627 -31.57 52.37 -8.13
C GLY A 627 -30.43 53.33 -8.51
N ASP A 628 -29.26 53.23 -7.87
CA ASP A 628 -28.09 54.05 -8.17
C ASP A 628 -27.27 53.49 -9.34
N ARG A 629 -27.80 53.70 -10.55
CA ARG A 629 -27.19 53.25 -11.81
C ARG A 629 -25.81 53.86 -12.06
N LYS A 630 -25.56 55.09 -11.60
CA LYS A 630 -24.29 55.79 -11.83
C LYS A 630 -23.17 55.12 -11.03
N GLU A 631 -23.43 54.85 -9.76
CA GLU A 631 -22.45 54.19 -8.90
C GLU A 631 -22.28 52.70 -9.26
N ALA A 632 -23.39 52.03 -9.63
CA ALA A 632 -23.32 50.66 -10.15
C ALA A 632 -22.41 50.55 -11.39
N ARG A 633 -22.52 51.49 -12.34
CA ARG A 633 -21.62 51.56 -13.50
C ARG A 633 -20.16 51.65 -13.08
N ARG A 634 -19.81 52.61 -12.21
CA ARG A 634 -18.42 52.80 -11.73
C ARG A 634 -17.88 51.50 -11.11
N LEU A 635 -18.71 50.79 -10.35
CA LEU A 635 -18.32 49.56 -9.67
C LEU A 635 -18.19 48.38 -10.65
N PHE A 636 -19.05 48.26 -11.67
CA PHE A 636 -18.84 47.25 -12.72
C PHE A 636 -17.58 47.54 -13.54
N GLU A 637 -17.31 48.81 -13.89
CA GLU A 637 -16.05 49.21 -14.53
C GLU A 637 -14.84 48.91 -13.63
N ALA A 638 -14.96 49.16 -12.32
CA ALA A 638 -13.94 48.80 -11.34
C ALA A 638 -13.73 47.28 -11.27
N CYS A 639 -14.80 46.49 -11.33
CA CYS A 639 -14.72 45.03 -11.45
C CYS A 639 -13.95 44.61 -12.69
N LEU A 640 -14.24 45.19 -13.86
CA LEU A 640 -13.49 44.90 -15.09
C LEU A 640 -12.02 45.30 -15.00
N SER A 641 -11.72 46.41 -14.31
CA SER A 641 -10.35 46.90 -14.12
C SER A 641 -9.48 46.03 -13.19
N THR A 642 -10.08 45.07 -12.48
CA THR A 642 -9.32 44.05 -11.74
C THR A 642 -8.63 43.05 -12.66
N ASP A 643 -9.07 43.01 -13.93
CA ASP A 643 -8.54 42.14 -14.97
C ASP A 643 -8.58 40.64 -14.63
N TYR A 644 -9.53 40.26 -13.79
CA TYR A 644 -9.80 38.86 -13.47
C TYR A 644 -10.84 38.27 -14.45
N TYR A 645 -10.38 37.91 -15.66
CA TYR A 645 -11.23 37.54 -16.82
C TYR A 645 -11.94 36.18 -16.73
N GLU A 646 -11.48 35.31 -15.82
CA GLU A 646 -11.84 33.89 -15.79
C GLU A 646 -13.11 33.60 -14.99
N TYR A 647 -13.68 34.64 -14.39
CA TYR A 647 -14.75 34.53 -13.42
C TYR A 647 -16.06 35.04 -13.97
N PHE A 648 -17.18 34.46 -13.55
CA PHE A 648 -18.49 34.89 -14.07
C PHE A 648 -18.72 36.39 -13.79
N VAL A 649 -18.26 36.93 -12.65
CA VAL A 649 -18.44 38.36 -12.31
C VAL A 649 -17.93 39.31 -13.38
N TYR A 650 -16.85 38.94 -14.08
CA TYR A 650 -16.31 39.74 -15.18
C TYR A 650 -17.31 39.85 -16.34
N TRP A 651 -17.82 38.71 -16.80
CA TRP A 651 -18.77 38.64 -17.91
C TRP A 651 -20.12 39.24 -17.57
N TRP A 652 -20.58 39.00 -16.35
CA TRP A 652 -21.79 39.64 -15.86
C TRP A 652 -21.59 41.16 -15.80
N SER A 653 -20.44 41.66 -15.34
CA SER A 653 -20.16 43.10 -15.34
C SER A 653 -20.22 43.70 -16.75
N ILE A 654 -19.68 43.03 -17.78
CA ILE A 654 -19.83 43.45 -19.20
C ILE A 654 -21.31 43.51 -19.58
N ALA A 655 -22.04 42.41 -19.36
CA ALA A 655 -23.46 42.33 -19.71
C ALA A 655 -24.29 43.39 -18.96
N PHE A 656 -23.94 43.72 -17.72
CA PHE A 656 -24.59 44.78 -16.96
C PHE A 656 -24.26 46.17 -17.48
N LEU A 657 -23.03 46.42 -17.90
CA LEU A 657 -22.60 47.71 -18.47
C LEU A 657 -23.24 48.01 -19.82
N GLU A 658 -23.31 47.02 -20.72
CA GLU A 658 -23.95 47.17 -22.04
C GLU A 658 -25.40 47.63 -21.96
N ARG A 659 -26.05 47.30 -20.84
CA ARG A 659 -27.49 47.47 -20.68
C ARG A 659 -27.88 48.52 -19.64
N LEU A 660 -26.95 49.00 -18.82
CA LEU A 660 -27.15 50.10 -17.87
C LEU A 660 -27.72 51.38 -18.55
N GLU A 661 -27.48 51.54 -19.85
CA GLU A 661 -27.97 52.65 -20.71
C GLU A 661 -29.39 52.45 -21.23
N ASP A 662 -29.86 51.20 -21.26
CA ASP A 662 -31.22 50.87 -21.65
C ASP A 662 -32.16 51.20 -20.47
N LYS A 663 -32.94 52.28 -20.65
CA LYS A 663 -33.94 52.72 -19.65
C LYS A 663 -35.12 51.75 -19.54
N THR A 664 -35.34 50.89 -20.54
CA THR A 664 -36.35 49.81 -20.57
C THR A 664 -35.84 48.51 -19.98
N TRP A 665 -34.53 48.40 -19.81
CA TRP A 665 -33.88 47.33 -19.07
C TRP A 665 -33.78 47.71 -17.59
N LEU A 666 -34.48 46.92 -16.76
CA LEU A 666 -34.76 47.20 -15.35
C LEU A 666 -35.31 48.61 -15.02
N PRO A 667 -36.49 49.03 -15.52
CA PRO A 667 -37.21 50.22 -15.03
C PRO A 667 -37.83 50.08 -13.63
N TRP A 668 -38.14 48.88 -13.15
CA TRP A 668 -39.39 48.65 -12.40
C TRP A 668 -39.23 48.01 -11.02
N LEU A 669 -38.10 48.28 -10.36
CA LEU A 669 -37.94 48.05 -8.93
C LEU A 669 -38.32 49.29 -8.08
N THR A 670 -38.55 50.48 -8.65
CA THR A 670 -39.24 51.56 -7.93
C THR A 670 -40.06 52.49 -8.81
N SER A 671 -41.32 52.63 -8.39
CA SER A 671 -42.16 53.85 -8.37
C SER A 671 -42.41 54.61 -9.68
N GLU A 672 -43.38 54.16 -10.48
CA GLU A 672 -44.41 55.00 -11.13
C GLU A 672 -45.30 54.13 -12.06
N LEU A 673 -46.05 53.20 -11.47
CA LEU A 673 -47.29 52.66 -12.07
C LEU A 673 -48.49 53.56 -11.72
N THR A 674 -48.25 54.88 -11.72
CA THR A 674 -49.30 55.88 -11.62
C THR A 674 -49.09 56.92 -12.70
N LYS A 675 -50.04 56.94 -13.66
CA LYS A 675 -50.20 57.86 -14.81
C LYS A 675 -49.41 57.37 -16.04
N SER A 676 -50.00 57.05 -17.18
CA SER A 676 -51.33 57.34 -17.73
C SER A 676 -51.66 56.32 -18.82
N THR A 677 -52.95 55.94 -18.93
CA THR A 677 -53.74 55.66 -20.15
C THR A 677 -52.93 55.51 -21.46
N THR A 678 -53.05 54.44 -22.23
CA THR A 678 -54.27 53.79 -22.77
C THR A 678 -53.89 52.45 -23.38
#